data_AF-A0A2H3NJJ3-F1
#
_entry.id   AF-A0A2H3NJJ3-F1
#
_cell.length_a   1.000
_cell.length_b   1.000
_cell.length_c   1.000
_cell.angle_alpha   90.00
_cell.angle_beta   90.00
_cell.angle_gamma   90.00
#
_symmetry.space_group_name_H-M   'P 1'
#
loop_
_entity.id
_entity.type
_entity.pdbx_description
1 polymer ?
#
loop_
_entity_poly.entity_id
_entity_poly.type
_entity_poly.pdbx_seq_one_letter_code
_entity_poly.pdbx_strand_id
1 'polypeptide(L)'
;MVPSKISQAQEPLTNVADLRIDDTVATLGIEAAKRGDYGSSIELLIPLFQQEAGYVVPDHNAIGYWLGKSLLEAHTARNALHTWHRTLRTLDEESAAWSLTADAFVRATFETNTLDYQGVAAQTYLTLIERAGRTSAFPEPIREAVQQHVLETAFVLPDDVKRRIGLDPSRTIRHRSDLTLNASAGEILAAWWRKQDRSVASASNERLVEHLSRVADARASYMHDEYIDARGRVHIRLGPPPITLEVTFADYPVIQREIIRRQTNVTSFDFSPGIYWEYDELGTEAHFLFLESDEGDTYELGTVTDMIPRHIRRNFTGRSTNTYAYLRSMEVALRQLSVYNPRYMGRYAEVENYIAYYNTGGGINFATPGEQATKVNQRNTMEDHRLKRIRRETVGAAQSNVDASYPGLDVQTRWARFLEDDGTTRTEIYWTAPADLLDPRTAVDTDALDVEDMEVDAESITGASRIIANTRLEDSEHRTALQANKQAHVPESVESNWFPAQTIAIRSDKTPFHLGVQWDQRLGQNAESAGNLLLRRSTTRIDTLAQLSNDASSIEMSDVKLVEANPDALAEDIDGRALPPYPREEVHEDTPLGIYFEVYHLMFDENDRARYTIDLNVDRVQPRGGVARWVRGDEELQTTTTTTNETTQRRTNELFLLDVEAWEDAAENENVTLTVRITDEVSGASVERDLTLSVVRDEE
;
A
#
# COMPACT_ATOMS: atom_id res chain seq x y z
N MET A 1 90.64 -19.84 25.92
CA MET A 1 90.97 -18.99 24.75
C MET A 1 89.66 -18.74 23.97
N VAL A 2 89.43 -17.48 23.64
CA VAL A 2 88.29 -16.79 22.96
C VAL A 2 87.99 -17.36 21.53
N PRO A 3 86.85 -17.11 20.81
CA PRO A 3 85.52 -16.48 21.09
C PRO A 3 84.24 -17.23 20.61
N SER A 4 83.08 -16.72 21.07
CA SER A 4 81.77 -16.47 20.40
C SER A 4 81.60 -16.75 18.89
N LYS A 5 80.43 -17.33 18.51
CA LYS A 5 79.51 -16.84 17.45
C LYS A 5 78.16 -17.61 17.36
N ILE A 6 77.07 -16.87 17.64
CA ILE A 6 75.88 -16.64 16.77
C ILE A 6 74.68 -17.62 16.82
N SER A 7 73.61 -17.06 17.41
CA SER A 7 72.18 -17.10 17.03
C SER A 7 71.82 -17.83 15.72
N GLN A 8 70.96 -18.84 15.81
CA GLN A 8 70.00 -19.14 14.76
C GLN A 8 68.60 -18.81 15.27
N ALA A 9 68.07 -17.75 14.68
CA ALA A 9 66.70 -17.29 14.83
C ALA A 9 65.73 -18.39 14.39
N GLN A 10 64.64 -18.50 15.13
CA GLN A 10 63.39 -19.08 14.66
C GLN A 10 62.99 -18.36 13.37
N GLU A 11 62.86 -19.10 12.28
CA GLU A 11 62.13 -18.60 11.11
C GLU A 11 60.67 -18.36 11.53
N PRO A 12 60.11 -17.17 11.24
CA PRO A 12 58.75 -16.86 11.60
C PRO A 12 57.78 -17.61 10.68
N LEU A 13 56.69 -18.04 11.30
CA LEU A 13 55.45 -18.54 10.70
C LEU A 13 55.16 -17.87 9.36
N THR A 14 54.98 -18.70 8.32
CA THR A 14 54.48 -18.29 7.02
C THR A 14 53.17 -17.53 7.20
N ASN A 15 53.19 -16.29 6.72
CA ASN A 15 52.07 -15.36 6.73
C ASN A 15 50.88 -16.00 6.01
N VAL A 16 49.74 -16.18 6.69
CA VAL A 16 48.50 -16.78 6.16
C VAL A 16 47.77 -15.84 5.17
N ALA A 17 48.39 -14.72 4.80
CA ALA A 17 47.78 -13.65 4.03
C ALA A 17 47.82 -13.79 2.50
N ASP A 18 48.46 -14.83 1.93
CA ASP A 18 48.69 -14.93 0.47
C ASP A 18 48.15 -16.23 -0.18
N LEU A 19 47.09 -16.86 0.36
CA LEU A 19 46.37 -17.89 -0.39
C LEU A 19 45.49 -17.21 -1.45
N ARG A 20 46.00 -17.02 -2.65
CA ARG A 20 45.21 -16.54 -3.79
C ARG A 20 44.15 -17.58 -4.16
N ILE A 21 42.90 -17.16 -4.37
CA ILE A 21 41.83 -18.04 -4.85
C ILE A 21 42.24 -18.65 -6.21
N ASP A 22 42.06 -19.97 -6.35
CA ASP A 22 42.37 -20.68 -7.59
C ASP A 22 41.24 -20.47 -8.61
N ASP A 23 41.49 -19.59 -9.58
CA ASP A 23 40.61 -19.30 -10.71
C ASP A 23 40.17 -20.55 -11.46
N THR A 24 41.02 -21.57 -11.53
CA THR A 24 40.74 -22.84 -12.21
C THR A 24 39.67 -23.62 -11.45
N VAL A 25 39.80 -23.72 -10.13
CA VAL A 25 38.83 -24.42 -9.27
C VAL A 25 37.50 -23.69 -9.27
N ALA A 26 37.52 -22.35 -9.18
CA ALA A 26 36.31 -21.53 -9.25
C ALA A 26 35.58 -21.73 -10.59
N THR A 27 36.31 -21.68 -11.71
CA THR A 27 35.74 -21.90 -13.05
C THR A 27 35.17 -23.31 -13.20
N LEU A 28 35.88 -24.34 -12.71
CA LEU A 28 35.40 -25.73 -12.76
C LEU A 28 34.10 -25.92 -11.96
N GLY A 29 34.01 -25.33 -10.77
CA GLY A 29 32.80 -25.36 -9.94
C GLY A 29 31.61 -24.66 -10.61
N ILE A 30 31.84 -23.47 -11.19
CA ILE A 30 30.80 -22.74 -11.93
C ILE A 30 30.33 -23.52 -13.16
N GLU A 31 31.25 -24.10 -13.92
CA GLU A 31 30.91 -24.90 -15.09
C GLU A 31 30.20 -26.21 -14.71
N ALA A 32 30.49 -26.80 -13.55
CA ALA A 32 29.70 -27.90 -13.00
C ALA A 32 28.26 -27.46 -12.73
N ALA A 33 28.06 -26.29 -12.08
CA ALA A 33 26.73 -25.73 -11.83
C ALA A 33 25.94 -25.49 -13.13
N LYS A 34 26.58 -24.89 -14.15
CA LYS A 34 25.96 -24.65 -15.47
C LYS A 34 25.51 -25.92 -16.18
N ARG A 35 26.19 -27.05 -15.94
CA ARG A 35 25.84 -28.37 -16.48
C ARG A 35 24.80 -29.13 -15.63
N GLY A 36 24.36 -28.58 -14.51
CA GLY A 36 23.45 -29.25 -13.58
C GLY A 36 24.13 -30.24 -12.62
N ASP A 37 25.47 -30.29 -12.58
CA ASP A 37 26.21 -31.08 -11.60
C ASP A 37 26.41 -30.27 -10.31
N TYR A 38 25.31 -30.12 -9.57
CA TYR A 38 25.27 -29.28 -8.37
C TYR A 38 26.10 -29.85 -7.22
N GLY A 39 26.25 -31.18 -7.13
CA GLY A 39 27.10 -31.81 -6.11
C GLY A 39 28.56 -31.41 -6.25
N SER A 40 29.14 -31.60 -7.43
CA SER A 40 30.52 -31.19 -7.71
C SER A 40 30.72 -29.68 -7.58
N SER A 41 29.73 -28.89 -8.02
CA SER A 41 29.76 -27.43 -7.84
C SER A 41 29.87 -27.03 -6.36
N ILE A 42 29.02 -27.61 -5.50
CA ILE A 42 29.02 -27.34 -4.06
C ILE A 42 30.37 -27.71 -3.44
N GLU A 43 30.90 -28.90 -3.74
CA GLU A 43 32.20 -29.36 -3.23
C GLU A 43 33.35 -28.43 -3.61
N LEU A 44 33.36 -27.92 -4.84
CA LEU A 44 34.42 -27.05 -5.35
C LEU A 44 34.28 -25.60 -4.87
N LEU A 45 33.05 -25.08 -4.74
CA LEU A 45 32.82 -23.67 -4.46
C LEU A 45 32.72 -23.34 -2.96
N ILE A 46 32.31 -24.27 -2.08
CA ILE A 46 32.21 -24.01 -0.63
C ILE A 46 33.55 -23.53 -0.03
N PRO A 47 34.70 -24.19 -0.28
CA PRO A 47 35.98 -23.76 0.32
C PRO A 47 36.39 -22.36 -0.12
N LEU A 48 36.17 -22.03 -1.41
CA LEU A 48 36.48 -20.72 -1.97
C LEU A 48 35.55 -19.64 -1.40
N PHE A 49 34.27 -19.94 -1.24
CA PHE A 49 33.29 -19.04 -0.66
C PHE A 49 33.56 -18.74 0.83
N GLN A 50 34.04 -19.73 1.58
CA GLN A 50 34.44 -19.54 2.98
C GLN A 50 35.61 -18.55 3.10
N GLN A 51 36.52 -18.57 2.13
CA GLN A 51 37.66 -17.65 2.04
C GLN A 51 37.24 -16.24 1.63
N GLU A 52 36.50 -16.09 0.52
CA GLU A 52 36.04 -14.79 0.02
C GLU A 52 34.68 -14.91 -0.67
N ALA A 53 33.62 -14.56 0.07
CA ALA A 53 32.24 -14.72 -0.40
C ALA A 53 31.94 -13.93 -1.68
N GLY A 54 32.55 -12.76 -1.84
CA GLY A 54 32.34 -11.83 -2.95
C GLY A 54 33.25 -12.05 -4.14
N TYR A 55 34.02 -13.14 -4.19
CA TYR A 55 34.97 -13.37 -5.28
C TYR A 55 34.25 -13.46 -6.63
N VAL A 56 34.63 -12.60 -7.57
CA VAL A 56 34.08 -12.56 -8.93
C VAL A 56 35.07 -13.20 -9.90
N VAL A 57 34.63 -14.28 -10.55
CA VAL A 57 35.41 -14.91 -11.61
C VAL A 57 35.18 -14.11 -12.91
N PRO A 58 36.25 -13.68 -13.61
CA PRO A 58 36.11 -13.02 -14.91
C PRO A 58 35.20 -13.84 -15.84
N ASP A 59 34.27 -13.20 -16.53
CA ASP A 59 33.28 -13.83 -17.46
C ASP A 59 32.28 -14.82 -16.83
N HIS A 60 32.38 -15.13 -15.53
CA HIS A 60 31.60 -16.19 -14.88
C HIS A 60 30.82 -15.73 -13.63
N ASN A 61 30.78 -14.42 -13.32
CA ASN A 61 30.10 -13.81 -12.15
C ASN A 61 30.68 -14.24 -10.78
N ALA A 62 30.02 -13.85 -9.68
CA ALA A 62 30.43 -14.18 -8.32
C ALA A 62 30.30 -15.68 -8.02
N ILE A 63 31.27 -16.27 -7.33
CA ILE A 63 31.21 -17.67 -6.89
C ILE A 63 29.99 -17.92 -5.98
N GLY A 64 29.64 -16.94 -5.15
CA GLY A 64 28.50 -17.00 -4.25
C GLY A 64 27.16 -17.11 -4.97
N TYR A 65 27.02 -16.51 -6.16
CA TYR A 65 25.84 -16.66 -7.00
C TYR A 65 25.63 -18.14 -7.39
N TRP A 66 26.67 -18.78 -7.93
CA TRP A 66 26.59 -20.17 -8.41
C TRP A 66 26.51 -21.19 -7.28
N LEU A 67 27.19 -20.94 -6.17
CA LEU A 67 27.06 -21.78 -4.98
C LEU A 67 25.63 -21.73 -4.43
N GLY A 68 25.05 -20.54 -4.28
CA GLY A 68 23.66 -20.40 -3.84
C GLY A 68 22.69 -21.09 -4.79
N LYS A 69 22.87 -20.95 -6.10
CA LYS A 69 22.05 -21.67 -7.10
C LYS A 69 22.15 -23.19 -6.93
N SER A 70 23.37 -23.71 -6.78
CA SER A 70 23.60 -25.15 -6.61
C SER A 70 22.98 -25.68 -5.31
N LEU A 71 23.04 -24.89 -4.23
CA LEU A 71 22.41 -25.22 -2.95
C LEU A 71 20.88 -25.23 -3.02
N LEU A 72 20.28 -24.30 -3.78
CA LEU A 72 18.83 -24.24 -3.97
C LEU A 72 18.33 -25.49 -4.72
N GLU A 73 19.01 -25.85 -5.80
CA GLU A 73 18.72 -27.03 -6.61
C GLU A 73 18.95 -28.35 -5.85
N ALA A 74 19.87 -28.34 -4.88
CA ALA A 74 20.04 -29.44 -3.92
C ALA A 74 19.00 -29.44 -2.78
N HIS A 75 17.91 -28.67 -2.91
CA HIS A 75 16.82 -28.53 -1.93
C HIS A 75 17.26 -28.01 -0.55
N THR A 76 18.28 -27.17 -0.50
CA THR A 76 18.76 -26.51 0.73
C THR A 76 18.51 -25.00 0.70
N ALA A 77 17.25 -24.60 0.53
CA ALA A 77 16.83 -23.20 0.35
C ALA A 77 17.44 -22.23 1.38
N ARG A 78 17.36 -22.55 2.67
CA ARG A 78 17.92 -21.69 3.73
C ARG A 78 19.43 -21.45 3.59
N ASN A 79 20.18 -22.46 3.14
CA ASN A 79 21.62 -22.35 2.90
C ASN A 79 21.92 -21.53 1.64
N ALA A 80 21.11 -21.69 0.59
CA ALA A 80 21.20 -20.88 -0.62
C ALA A 80 20.97 -19.39 -0.31
N LEU A 81 19.89 -19.07 0.40
CA LEU A 81 19.55 -17.70 0.82
C LEU A 81 20.63 -17.09 1.71
N HIS A 82 21.15 -17.86 2.67
CA HIS A 82 22.27 -17.41 3.50
C HIS A 82 23.52 -17.09 2.67
N THR A 83 23.84 -17.95 1.70
CA THR A 83 24.99 -17.79 0.80
C THR A 83 24.86 -16.52 -0.03
N TRP A 84 23.71 -16.30 -0.67
CA TRP A 84 23.47 -15.10 -1.46
C TRP A 84 23.45 -13.82 -0.61
N HIS A 85 22.80 -13.83 0.55
CA HIS A 85 22.81 -12.68 1.46
C HIS A 85 24.23 -12.31 1.91
N ARG A 86 25.07 -13.29 2.28
CA ARG A 86 26.47 -13.05 2.61
C ARG A 86 27.26 -12.52 1.42
N THR A 87 26.98 -13.01 0.21
CA THR A 87 27.61 -12.54 -1.03
C THR A 87 27.27 -11.07 -1.31
N LEU A 88 25.99 -10.70 -1.23
CA LEU A 88 25.50 -9.35 -1.50
C LEU A 88 26.16 -8.28 -0.61
N ARG A 89 26.46 -8.62 0.65
CA ARG A 89 27.15 -7.71 1.59
C ARG A 89 28.62 -7.46 1.26
N THR A 90 29.20 -8.24 0.35
CA THR A 90 30.62 -8.14 -0.03
C THR A 90 30.83 -7.61 -1.44
N LEU A 91 29.81 -7.69 -2.30
CA LEU A 91 29.88 -7.16 -3.65
C LEU A 91 29.64 -5.65 -3.65
N ASP A 92 30.27 -4.95 -4.59
CA ASP A 92 29.89 -3.58 -4.93
C ASP A 92 28.46 -3.59 -5.46
N GLU A 93 27.59 -2.79 -4.86
CA GLU A 93 26.19 -2.69 -5.26
C GLU A 93 26.12 -2.36 -6.74
N GLU A 94 26.90 -1.43 -7.28
CA GLU A 94 26.84 -1.03 -8.70
C GLU A 94 27.28 -2.13 -9.69
N SER A 95 27.82 -3.26 -9.19
CA SER A 95 28.31 -4.34 -10.03
C SER A 95 27.21 -5.20 -10.68
N ALA A 96 27.54 -5.75 -11.84
CA ALA A 96 26.72 -6.74 -12.53
C ALA A 96 26.46 -8.00 -11.69
N ALA A 97 27.50 -8.46 -10.97
CA ALA A 97 27.43 -9.64 -10.11
C ALA A 97 26.45 -9.43 -8.95
N TRP A 98 26.39 -8.21 -8.39
CA TRP A 98 25.43 -7.87 -7.34
C TRP A 98 24.00 -7.97 -7.86
N SER A 99 23.69 -7.36 -9.02
CA SER A 99 22.32 -7.38 -9.58
C SER A 99 21.79 -8.78 -9.84
N LEU A 100 22.62 -9.69 -10.37
CA LEU A 100 22.23 -11.08 -10.61
C LEU A 100 22.04 -11.87 -9.31
N THR A 101 22.89 -11.63 -8.32
CA THR A 101 22.77 -12.24 -7.00
C THR A 101 21.53 -11.72 -6.27
N ALA A 102 21.21 -10.44 -6.42
CA ALA A 102 20.06 -9.77 -5.84
C ALA A 102 18.75 -10.34 -6.41
N ASP A 103 18.64 -10.46 -7.73
CA ASP A 103 17.49 -11.08 -8.39
C ASP A 103 17.25 -12.51 -7.89
N ALA A 104 18.29 -13.35 -7.89
CA ALA A 104 18.18 -14.74 -7.42
C ALA A 104 17.79 -14.82 -5.93
N PHE A 105 18.40 -13.99 -5.08
CA PHE A 105 18.08 -13.93 -3.66
C PHE A 105 16.63 -13.53 -3.42
N VAL A 106 16.16 -12.48 -4.10
CA VAL A 106 14.77 -12.01 -3.96
C VAL A 106 13.81 -13.10 -4.41
N ARG A 107 13.94 -13.61 -5.64
CA ARG A 107 13.02 -14.61 -6.19
C ARG A 107 12.94 -15.85 -5.30
N ALA A 108 14.08 -16.43 -4.96
CA ALA A 108 14.12 -17.64 -4.14
C ALA A 108 13.55 -17.43 -2.73
N THR A 109 13.71 -16.23 -2.14
CA THR A 109 13.18 -15.94 -0.80
C THR A 109 11.66 -16.08 -0.79
N PHE A 110 10.98 -15.52 -1.80
CA PHE A 110 9.52 -15.54 -1.89
C PHE A 110 8.98 -16.86 -2.46
N GLU A 111 9.66 -17.46 -3.45
CA GLU A 111 9.28 -18.78 -4.00
C GLU A 111 9.38 -19.91 -2.97
N THR A 112 10.31 -19.81 -2.01
CA THR A 112 10.45 -20.78 -0.92
C THR A 112 9.71 -20.38 0.35
N ASN A 113 9.02 -19.23 0.33
CA ASN A 113 8.33 -18.63 1.48
C ASN A 113 9.18 -18.59 2.77
N THR A 114 10.46 -18.24 2.66
CA THR A 114 11.37 -18.21 3.82
C THR A 114 11.25 -16.89 4.58
N LEU A 115 10.36 -16.83 5.58
CA LEU A 115 10.00 -15.62 6.34
C LEU A 115 11.22 -14.85 6.88
N ASP A 116 12.22 -15.54 7.43
CA ASP A 116 13.43 -14.93 8.03
C ASP A 116 14.20 -13.98 7.08
N TYR A 117 14.08 -14.18 5.76
CA TYR A 117 14.78 -13.39 4.75
C TYR A 117 13.89 -12.39 4.01
N GLN A 118 12.56 -12.43 4.15
CA GLN A 118 11.64 -11.60 3.37
C GLN A 118 11.91 -10.11 3.53
N GLY A 119 12.22 -9.66 4.74
CA GLY A 119 12.51 -8.25 4.98
C GLY A 119 13.80 -7.76 4.31
N VAL A 120 14.86 -8.57 4.37
CA VAL A 120 16.14 -8.26 3.70
C VAL A 120 15.99 -8.35 2.19
N ALA A 121 15.21 -9.31 1.68
CA ALA A 121 14.89 -9.43 0.27
C ALA A 121 14.09 -8.22 -0.25
N ALA A 122 13.12 -7.71 0.51
CA ALA A 122 12.38 -6.50 0.15
C ALA A 122 13.30 -5.26 0.06
N GLN A 123 14.26 -5.11 0.97
CA GLN A 123 15.26 -4.04 0.86
C GLN A 123 16.18 -4.22 -0.35
N THR A 124 16.65 -5.45 -0.58
CA THR A 124 17.47 -5.81 -1.75
C THR A 124 16.73 -5.52 -3.07
N TYR A 125 15.42 -5.79 -3.11
CA TYR A 125 14.55 -5.49 -4.23
C TYR A 125 14.47 -3.98 -4.51
N LEU A 126 14.35 -3.14 -3.47
CA LEU A 126 14.34 -1.68 -3.64
C LEU A 126 15.65 -1.19 -4.27
N THR A 127 16.80 -1.67 -3.82
CA THR A 127 18.11 -1.33 -4.41
C THR A 127 18.23 -1.83 -5.86
N LEU A 128 17.63 -2.98 -6.18
CA LEU A 128 17.59 -3.50 -7.56
C LEU A 128 16.68 -2.67 -8.47
N ILE A 129 15.47 -2.29 -8.02
CA ILE A 129 14.49 -1.56 -8.84
C ILE A 129 14.88 -0.09 -9.06
N GLU A 130 15.66 0.52 -8.15
CA GLU A 130 16.24 1.86 -8.34
C GLU A 130 17.07 1.98 -9.63
N ARG A 131 17.49 0.85 -10.21
CA ARG A 131 18.27 0.78 -11.44
C ARG A 131 17.45 0.70 -12.71
N ALA A 132 16.12 0.61 -12.61
CA ALA A 132 15.22 0.40 -13.75
C ALA A 132 15.41 1.44 -14.88
N GLY A 133 15.69 2.69 -14.52
CA GLY A 133 15.93 3.78 -15.49
C GLY A 133 17.25 3.71 -16.25
N ARG A 134 18.17 2.82 -15.85
CA ARG A 134 19.52 2.65 -16.46
C ARG A 134 19.68 1.31 -17.20
N THR A 135 18.58 0.58 -17.39
CA THR A 135 18.56 -0.78 -17.95
C THR A 135 19.20 -0.92 -19.34
N SER A 136 19.18 0.15 -20.14
CA SER A 136 19.85 0.18 -21.45
C SER A 136 21.37 0.07 -21.39
N ALA A 137 22.00 0.43 -20.26
CA ALA A 137 23.44 0.32 -20.04
C ALA A 137 23.87 -1.05 -19.49
N PHE A 138 22.93 -1.90 -19.07
CA PHE A 138 23.25 -3.20 -18.48
C PHE A 138 23.44 -4.31 -19.53
N PRO A 139 24.27 -5.32 -19.23
CA PRO A 139 24.28 -6.60 -19.94
C PRO A 139 22.87 -7.23 -19.96
N GLU A 140 22.59 -8.02 -20.99
CA GLU A 140 21.25 -8.59 -21.25
C GLU A 140 20.63 -9.29 -20.02
N PRO A 141 21.33 -10.20 -19.30
CA PRO A 141 20.70 -10.93 -18.18
C PRO A 141 20.21 -10.03 -17.05
N ILE A 142 20.93 -8.92 -16.79
CA ILE A 142 20.56 -7.95 -15.75
C ILE A 142 19.41 -7.07 -16.24
N ARG A 143 19.46 -6.67 -17.51
CA ARG A 143 18.40 -5.89 -18.14
C ARG A 143 17.08 -6.65 -18.06
N GLU A 144 17.09 -7.93 -18.42
CA GLU A 144 15.90 -8.79 -18.39
C GLU A 144 15.37 -8.98 -16.98
N ALA A 145 16.23 -9.25 -16.00
CA ALA A 145 15.83 -9.41 -14.60
C ALA A 145 15.15 -8.14 -14.05
N VAL A 146 15.75 -6.97 -14.26
CA VAL A 146 15.19 -5.69 -13.79
C VAL A 146 13.89 -5.36 -14.53
N GLN A 147 13.84 -5.54 -15.85
CA GLN A 147 12.62 -5.31 -16.64
C GLN A 147 11.48 -6.25 -16.22
N GLN A 148 11.78 -7.49 -15.84
CA GLN A 148 10.78 -8.42 -15.34
C GLN A 148 10.16 -7.94 -14.03
N HIS A 149 10.98 -7.47 -13.07
CA HIS A 149 10.48 -6.86 -11.83
C HIS A 149 9.63 -5.60 -12.07
N VAL A 150 10.02 -4.78 -13.05
CA VAL A 150 9.22 -3.61 -13.46
C VAL A 150 7.89 -4.03 -14.07
N LEU A 151 7.86 -5.07 -14.90
CA LEU A 151 6.62 -5.62 -15.48
C LEU A 151 5.67 -6.11 -14.39
N GLU A 152 6.20 -6.88 -13.43
CA GLU A 152 5.45 -7.43 -12.30
C GLU A 152 4.90 -6.29 -11.40
N THR A 153 5.69 -5.25 -11.17
CA THR A 153 5.24 -4.03 -10.46
C THR A 153 4.19 -3.26 -11.25
N ALA A 154 4.31 -3.17 -12.59
CA ALA A 154 3.40 -2.38 -13.41
C ALA A 154 1.93 -2.81 -13.32
N PHE A 155 1.65 -4.03 -12.86
CA PHE A 155 0.28 -4.50 -12.62
C PHE A 155 -0.41 -3.77 -11.48
N VAL A 156 0.32 -3.33 -10.46
CA VAL A 156 -0.22 -2.64 -9.27
C VAL A 156 -0.11 -1.12 -9.33
N LEU A 157 0.64 -0.58 -10.29
CA LEU A 157 0.85 0.87 -10.38
C LEU A 157 -0.41 1.63 -10.84
N PRO A 158 -0.74 2.76 -10.17
CA PRO A 158 -1.68 3.75 -10.67
C PRO A 158 -1.27 4.36 -12.02
N ASP A 159 -2.26 4.90 -12.75
CA ASP A 159 -2.07 5.45 -14.11
C ASP A 159 -1.19 6.71 -14.15
N ASP A 160 -1.13 7.50 -13.07
CA ASP A 160 -0.21 8.63 -12.94
C ASP A 160 1.25 8.19 -12.75
N VAL A 161 1.49 7.17 -11.93
CA VAL A 161 2.84 6.63 -11.71
C VAL A 161 3.35 5.97 -12.99
N LYS A 162 2.51 5.20 -13.69
CA LYS A 162 2.84 4.62 -15.01
C LYS A 162 3.33 5.68 -15.99
N ARG A 163 2.60 6.78 -16.14
CA ARG A 163 3.01 7.90 -17.01
C ARG A 163 4.35 8.50 -16.58
N ARG A 164 4.55 8.70 -15.29
CA ARG A 164 5.78 9.27 -14.72
C ARG A 164 7.02 8.41 -14.95
N ILE A 165 6.87 7.09 -15.14
CA ILE A 165 8.00 6.19 -15.46
C ILE A 165 8.14 5.87 -16.96
N GLY A 166 7.28 6.44 -17.81
CA GLY A 166 7.33 6.29 -19.28
C GLY A 166 6.36 5.25 -19.86
N LEU A 167 5.50 4.65 -19.05
CA LEU A 167 4.51 3.67 -19.51
C LEU A 167 3.19 4.34 -19.92
N ASP A 168 2.57 3.83 -20.99
CA ASP A 168 1.24 4.23 -21.45
C ASP A 168 0.15 3.41 -20.74
N PRO A 169 -0.69 4.02 -19.86
CA PRO A 169 -1.74 3.30 -19.14
C PRO A 169 -2.89 2.79 -20.03
N SER A 170 -2.97 3.24 -21.28
CA SER A 170 -3.97 2.76 -22.25
C SER A 170 -3.55 1.46 -22.93
N ARG A 171 -2.25 1.15 -22.96
CA ARG A 171 -1.69 -0.06 -23.57
C ARG A 171 -1.59 -1.19 -22.55
N THR A 172 -2.02 -2.38 -22.94
CA THR A 172 -1.78 -3.59 -22.14
C THR A 172 -0.33 -4.01 -22.33
N ILE A 173 0.44 -4.06 -21.25
CA ILE A 173 1.83 -4.53 -21.24
C ILE A 173 1.79 -6.03 -20.95
N ARG A 174 2.35 -6.84 -21.84
CA ARG A 174 2.36 -8.30 -21.71
C ARG A 174 3.76 -8.86 -21.57
N HIS A 175 4.74 -8.24 -22.23
CA HIS A 175 6.12 -8.71 -22.27
C HIS A 175 7.09 -7.63 -21.79
N ARG A 176 8.25 -8.05 -21.26
CA ARG A 176 9.34 -7.14 -20.88
C ARG A 176 9.80 -6.24 -22.03
N SER A 177 9.74 -6.73 -23.27
CA SER A 177 10.06 -5.97 -24.48
C SER A 177 9.11 -4.82 -24.78
N ASP A 178 7.91 -4.78 -24.16
CA ASP A 178 6.98 -3.67 -24.29
C ASP A 178 7.38 -2.47 -23.41
N LEU A 179 8.33 -2.64 -22.47
CA LEU A 179 8.70 -1.61 -21.52
C LEU A 179 9.63 -0.58 -22.16
N THR A 180 9.18 0.68 -22.16
CA THR A 180 10.03 1.85 -22.44
C THR A 180 10.04 2.72 -21.20
N LEU A 181 11.18 2.73 -20.50
CA LEU A 181 11.34 3.43 -19.23
C LEU A 181 12.13 4.72 -19.42
N ASN A 182 11.78 5.77 -18.69
CA ASN A 182 12.62 6.96 -18.63
C ASN A 182 13.76 6.82 -17.60
N ALA A 183 14.71 7.75 -17.62
CA ALA A 183 15.90 7.70 -16.78
C ALA A 183 15.60 7.71 -15.27
N SER A 184 14.50 8.35 -14.85
CA SER A 184 14.09 8.45 -13.44
C SER A 184 13.15 7.33 -12.99
N ALA A 185 12.85 6.35 -13.86
CA ALA A 185 11.87 5.31 -13.56
C ALA A 185 12.20 4.54 -12.28
N GLY A 186 13.48 4.23 -12.04
CA GLY A 186 13.91 3.48 -10.85
C GLY A 186 13.68 4.24 -9.54
N GLU A 187 14.09 5.50 -9.48
CA GLU A 187 13.88 6.37 -8.31
C GLU A 187 12.39 6.53 -8.00
N ILE A 188 11.56 6.74 -9.03
CA ILE A 188 10.11 6.88 -8.89
C ILE A 188 9.47 5.59 -8.37
N LEU A 189 9.88 4.41 -8.88
CA LEU A 189 9.36 3.12 -8.44
C LEU A 189 9.73 2.81 -7.00
N ALA A 190 10.98 3.05 -6.62
CA ALA A 190 11.45 2.81 -5.25
C ALA A 190 10.77 3.75 -4.24
N ALA A 191 10.67 5.04 -4.57
CA ALA A 191 9.93 6.01 -3.76
C ALA A 191 8.43 5.65 -3.67
N TRP A 192 7.82 5.17 -4.76
CA TRP A 192 6.43 4.71 -4.75
C TRP A 192 6.23 3.53 -3.80
N TRP A 193 7.10 2.51 -3.86
CA TRP A 193 7.03 1.38 -2.94
C TRP A 193 7.22 1.82 -1.49
N ARG A 194 8.24 2.63 -1.18
CA ARG A 194 8.46 3.18 0.18
C ARG A 194 7.22 3.94 0.68
N LYS A 195 6.56 4.71 -0.20
CA LYS A 195 5.30 5.39 0.12
C LYS A 195 4.16 4.43 0.48
N GLN A 196 4.12 3.24 -0.14
CA GLN A 196 3.08 2.25 0.17
C GLN A 196 3.28 1.56 1.52
N ASP A 197 4.43 1.74 2.18
CA ASP A 197 4.70 1.14 3.48
C ASP A 197 3.87 1.83 4.57
N ARG A 198 2.81 1.15 5.01
CA ARG A 198 1.98 1.58 6.13
C ARG A 198 2.56 1.14 7.48
N SER A 199 3.35 0.05 7.51
CA SER A 199 3.94 -0.42 8.76
C SER A 199 5.25 0.29 9.05
N VAL A 200 5.11 1.42 9.73
CA VAL A 200 6.20 2.27 10.17
C VAL A 200 7.15 1.56 11.13
N ALA A 201 6.64 0.60 11.91
CA ALA A 201 7.45 -0.17 12.87
C ALA A 201 8.27 -1.28 12.21
N SER A 202 7.83 -1.80 11.07
CA SER A 202 8.51 -2.87 10.36
C SER A 202 9.66 -2.32 9.54
N ALA A 203 10.87 -2.89 9.70
CA ALA A 203 12.00 -2.58 8.83
C ALA A 203 11.79 -3.11 7.39
N SER A 204 10.81 -4.01 7.22
CA SER A 204 10.36 -4.57 5.96
C SER A 204 9.11 -3.83 5.48
N ASN A 205 9.16 -3.30 4.27
CA ASN A 205 7.99 -2.73 3.60
C ASN A 205 6.95 -3.85 3.41
N GLU A 206 5.98 -3.95 4.32
CA GLU A 206 5.06 -5.11 4.41
C GLU A 206 4.24 -5.24 3.12
N ARG A 207 3.88 -4.10 2.51
CA ARG A 207 3.16 -4.08 1.23
C ARG A 207 4.01 -4.63 0.08
N LEU A 208 5.31 -4.31 0.06
CA LEU A 208 6.24 -4.86 -0.92
C LEU A 208 6.46 -6.36 -0.69
N VAL A 209 6.59 -6.80 0.56
CA VAL A 209 6.67 -8.22 0.92
C VAL A 209 5.46 -8.98 0.40
N GLU A 210 4.25 -8.49 0.68
CA GLU A 210 3.00 -9.06 0.17
C GLU A 210 2.99 -9.11 -1.36
N HIS A 211 3.39 -8.03 -2.04
CA HIS A 211 3.46 -8.00 -3.50
C HIS A 211 4.40 -9.09 -4.05
N LEU A 212 5.60 -9.22 -3.48
CA LEU A 212 6.59 -10.20 -3.93
C LEU A 212 6.14 -11.63 -3.65
N SER A 213 5.43 -11.89 -2.54
CA SER A 213 4.77 -13.17 -2.27
C SER A 213 3.72 -13.47 -3.34
N ARG A 214 2.81 -12.52 -3.64
CA ARG A 214 1.79 -12.69 -4.70
C ARG A 214 2.40 -12.90 -6.08
N VAL A 215 3.55 -12.28 -6.37
CA VAL A 215 4.29 -12.51 -7.62
C VAL A 215 4.84 -13.93 -7.66
N ALA A 216 5.43 -14.43 -6.57
CA ALA A 216 5.90 -15.81 -6.49
C ALA A 216 4.75 -16.81 -6.69
N ASP A 217 3.62 -16.62 -6.00
CA ASP A 217 2.42 -17.45 -6.14
C ASP A 217 1.87 -17.42 -7.57
N ALA A 218 1.81 -16.23 -8.17
CA ALA A 218 1.33 -16.06 -9.53
C ALA A 218 2.25 -16.71 -10.56
N ARG A 219 3.56 -16.70 -10.33
CA ARG A 219 4.53 -17.39 -11.19
C ARG A 219 4.39 -18.91 -11.07
N ALA A 220 4.19 -19.42 -9.85
CA ALA A 220 3.98 -20.85 -9.64
C ALA A 220 2.67 -21.37 -10.26
N SER A 221 1.62 -20.54 -10.28
CA SER A 221 0.26 -20.99 -10.64
C SER A 221 -0.23 -20.57 -12.03
N TYR A 222 0.28 -19.46 -12.57
CA TYR A 222 -0.30 -18.80 -13.76
C TYR A 222 0.74 -18.37 -14.81
N MET A 223 1.99 -18.83 -14.67
CA MET A 223 3.03 -18.60 -15.66
C MET A 223 2.89 -19.59 -16.80
N HIS A 224 2.94 -19.08 -18.03
CA HIS A 224 3.02 -19.86 -19.24
C HIS A 224 4.18 -19.32 -20.07
N ASP A 225 5.13 -20.19 -20.41
CA ASP A 225 6.44 -19.81 -20.94
C ASP A 225 7.10 -18.70 -20.10
N GLU A 226 7.22 -17.48 -20.65
CA GLU A 226 7.84 -16.32 -20.00
C GLU A 226 6.83 -15.25 -19.55
N TYR A 227 5.51 -15.52 -19.59
CA TYR A 227 4.49 -14.52 -19.23
C TYR A 227 3.46 -15.02 -18.22
N ILE A 228 2.94 -14.08 -17.43
CA ILE A 228 1.85 -14.32 -16.48
C ILE A 228 0.52 -14.04 -17.20
N ASP A 229 -0.39 -15.00 -17.18
CA ASP A 229 -1.70 -14.89 -17.82
C ASP A 229 -2.63 -13.85 -17.13
N ALA A 230 -3.86 -13.70 -17.61
CA ALA A 230 -4.78 -12.73 -17.03
C ALA A 230 -5.16 -13.00 -15.56
N ARG A 231 -5.20 -14.27 -15.14
CA ARG A 231 -5.52 -14.67 -13.76
C ARG A 231 -4.40 -14.23 -12.83
N GLY A 232 -3.15 -14.52 -13.18
CA GLY A 232 -2.01 -14.12 -12.36
C GLY A 232 -1.84 -12.61 -12.24
N ARG A 233 -2.17 -11.84 -13.29
CA ARG A 233 -2.19 -10.36 -13.19
C ARG A 233 -3.26 -9.85 -12.22
N VAL A 234 -4.44 -10.46 -12.19
CA VAL A 234 -5.48 -10.11 -11.22
C VAL A 234 -5.09 -10.55 -9.81
N HIS A 235 -4.49 -11.74 -9.68
CA HIS A 235 -3.98 -12.27 -8.42
C HIS A 235 -2.92 -11.36 -7.79
N ILE A 236 -1.93 -10.88 -8.56
CA ILE A 236 -0.92 -9.93 -8.05
C ILE A 236 -1.59 -8.65 -7.52
N ARG A 237 -2.64 -8.18 -8.20
CA ARG A 237 -3.34 -6.94 -7.82
C ARG A 237 -4.24 -7.10 -6.60
N LEU A 238 -5.01 -8.18 -6.53
CA LEU A 238 -6.12 -8.32 -5.58
C LEU A 238 -5.94 -9.45 -4.56
N GLY A 239 -4.99 -10.35 -4.78
CA GLY A 239 -4.80 -11.55 -3.97
C GLY A 239 -5.62 -12.74 -4.51
N PRO A 240 -5.76 -13.82 -3.73
CA PRO A 240 -6.64 -14.92 -4.09
C PRO A 240 -8.11 -14.49 -4.08
N PRO A 241 -8.94 -14.96 -5.02
CA PRO A 241 -10.37 -14.64 -5.04
C PRO A 241 -11.12 -15.40 -3.92
N PRO A 242 -12.03 -14.74 -3.19
CA PRO A 242 -12.93 -15.41 -2.24
C PRO A 242 -13.82 -16.47 -2.92
N ILE A 243 -14.28 -16.18 -4.14
CA ILE A 243 -15.18 -17.06 -4.91
C ILE A 243 -14.54 -17.37 -6.26
N THR A 244 -14.44 -18.67 -6.58
CA THR A 244 -14.02 -19.18 -7.89
C THR A 244 -15.05 -20.15 -8.46
N LEU A 245 -15.39 -19.99 -9.73
CA LEU A 245 -16.32 -20.85 -10.46
C LEU A 245 -15.74 -21.24 -11.83
N GLU A 246 -15.84 -22.52 -12.18
CA GLU A 246 -15.63 -22.96 -13.55
C GLU A 246 -16.93 -22.84 -14.36
N VAL A 247 -16.81 -22.27 -15.56
CA VAL A 247 -17.91 -22.08 -16.49
C VAL A 247 -17.67 -22.92 -17.73
N THR A 248 -18.49 -23.95 -17.94
CA THR A 248 -18.29 -24.93 -19.02
C THR A 248 -19.54 -25.09 -19.87
N PHE A 249 -19.36 -25.57 -21.10
CA PHE A 249 -20.46 -25.86 -22.04
C PHE A 249 -20.59 -27.35 -22.37
N ALA A 250 -19.50 -28.11 -22.21
CA ALA A 250 -19.41 -29.50 -22.66
C ALA A 250 -20.48 -30.40 -22.02
N ASP A 251 -20.78 -30.16 -20.74
CA ASP A 251 -21.67 -30.99 -19.93
C ASP A 251 -23.15 -30.61 -20.04
N TYR A 252 -23.48 -29.51 -20.73
CA TYR A 252 -24.85 -29.04 -20.82
C TYR A 252 -25.65 -29.83 -21.87
N PRO A 253 -26.70 -30.61 -21.46
CA PRO A 253 -27.44 -31.46 -22.39
C PRO A 253 -28.15 -30.68 -23.50
N VAL A 254 -28.40 -29.39 -23.29
CA VAL A 254 -28.98 -28.51 -24.29
C VAL A 254 -27.97 -28.15 -25.39
N ILE A 255 -26.72 -27.84 -25.04
CA ILE A 255 -25.67 -27.53 -26.03
C ILE A 255 -25.46 -28.73 -26.96
N GLN A 256 -25.39 -29.93 -26.37
CA GLN A 256 -25.25 -31.17 -27.12
C GLN A 256 -26.45 -31.43 -28.05
N ARG A 257 -27.69 -31.36 -27.54
CA ARG A 257 -28.89 -31.73 -28.30
C ARG A 257 -29.35 -30.70 -29.31
N GLU A 258 -29.22 -29.42 -28.98
CA GLU A 258 -29.84 -28.34 -29.74
C GLU A 258 -28.86 -27.56 -30.61
N ILE A 259 -27.56 -27.63 -30.30
CA ILE A 259 -26.51 -26.93 -31.07
C ILE A 259 -25.66 -27.94 -31.82
N ILE A 260 -24.87 -28.75 -31.10
CA ILE A 260 -23.86 -29.65 -31.69
C ILE A 260 -24.51 -30.69 -32.62
N ARG A 261 -25.60 -31.35 -32.20
CA ARG A 261 -26.31 -32.32 -33.07
C ARG A 261 -27.00 -31.69 -34.28
N ARG A 262 -27.30 -30.38 -34.23
CA ARG A 262 -28.04 -29.67 -35.30
C ARG A 262 -27.13 -28.89 -36.24
N GLN A 263 -25.88 -28.63 -35.84
CA GLN A 263 -24.89 -27.92 -36.63
C GLN A 263 -23.65 -28.80 -36.84
N THR A 264 -23.38 -29.18 -38.08
CA THR A 264 -22.29 -30.12 -38.41
C THR A 264 -20.89 -29.54 -38.24
N ASN A 265 -20.77 -28.24 -37.98
CA ASN A 265 -19.51 -27.49 -37.88
C ASN A 265 -19.25 -26.92 -36.48
N VAL A 266 -19.96 -27.40 -35.46
CA VAL A 266 -19.79 -26.98 -34.06
C VAL A 266 -19.60 -28.21 -33.19
N THR A 267 -18.57 -28.17 -32.37
CA THR A 267 -18.19 -29.19 -31.39
C THR A 267 -18.15 -28.55 -30.00
N SER A 268 -18.06 -29.37 -28.96
CA SER A 268 -17.91 -28.87 -27.59
C SER A 268 -16.62 -28.08 -27.38
N PHE A 269 -15.56 -28.38 -28.15
CA PHE A 269 -14.27 -27.69 -28.10
C PHE A 269 -14.29 -26.29 -28.72
N ASP A 270 -15.32 -25.96 -29.51
CA ASP A 270 -15.45 -24.62 -30.09
C ASP A 270 -15.88 -23.56 -29.05
N PHE A 271 -16.40 -24.01 -27.90
CA PHE A 271 -16.78 -23.14 -26.79
C PHE A 271 -15.58 -22.94 -25.87
N SER A 272 -15.21 -21.69 -25.60
CA SER A 272 -14.15 -21.38 -24.65
C SER A 272 -14.65 -21.60 -23.23
N PRO A 273 -14.12 -22.58 -22.47
CA PRO A 273 -14.41 -22.65 -21.05
C PRO A 273 -13.82 -21.43 -20.35
N GLY A 274 -14.39 -21.11 -19.20
CA GLY A 274 -13.97 -19.95 -18.44
C GLY A 274 -13.84 -20.22 -16.94
N ILE A 275 -13.09 -19.35 -16.28
CA ILE A 275 -13.01 -19.28 -14.83
C ILE A 275 -13.55 -17.91 -14.43
N TYR A 276 -14.50 -17.90 -13.51
CA TYR A 276 -15.09 -16.70 -12.95
C TYR A 276 -14.58 -16.48 -11.53
N TRP A 277 -14.06 -15.29 -11.27
CA TRP A 277 -13.63 -14.83 -9.94
C TRP A 277 -14.49 -13.65 -9.49
N GLU A 278 -14.84 -13.62 -8.21
CA GLU A 278 -15.58 -12.54 -7.57
C GLU A 278 -14.93 -12.15 -6.23
N TYR A 279 -14.84 -10.83 -6.01
CA TYR A 279 -14.35 -10.19 -4.79
C TYR A 279 -15.50 -9.35 -4.22
N ASP A 280 -16.44 -10.00 -3.56
CA ASP A 280 -17.65 -9.38 -3.02
C ASP A 280 -17.35 -8.25 -2.01
N GLU A 281 -16.30 -8.42 -1.21
CA GLU A 281 -15.76 -7.41 -0.27
C GLU A 281 -15.33 -6.09 -0.95
N LEU A 282 -14.97 -6.13 -2.23
CA LEU A 282 -14.58 -4.95 -3.02
C LEU A 282 -15.76 -4.33 -3.79
N GLY A 283 -16.96 -4.85 -3.54
CA GLY A 283 -18.20 -4.44 -4.17
C GLY A 283 -18.56 -5.25 -5.42
N THR A 284 -19.83 -5.15 -5.81
CA THR A 284 -20.46 -5.98 -6.87
C THR A 284 -19.82 -5.92 -8.27
N GLU A 285 -18.92 -4.96 -8.51
CA GLU A 285 -18.24 -4.73 -9.78
C GLU A 285 -16.89 -5.45 -9.88
N ALA A 286 -16.37 -5.96 -8.76
CA ALA A 286 -15.08 -6.61 -8.66
C ALA A 286 -15.14 -8.10 -9.03
N HIS A 287 -15.59 -8.38 -10.26
CA HIS A 287 -15.59 -9.74 -10.81
C HIS A 287 -14.83 -9.81 -12.13
N PHE A 288 -14.35 -11.00 -12.47
CA PHE A 288 -13.51 -11.26 -13.63
C PHE A 288 -13.88 -12.59 -14.26
N LEU A 289 -14.10 -12.59 -15.58
CA LEU A 289 -14.30 -13.79 -16.36
C LEU A 289 -13.05 -14.02 -17.23
N PHE A 290 -12.32 -15.08 -16.93
CA PHE A 290 -11.14 -15.51 -17.68
C PHE A 290 -11.54 -16.62 -18.63
N LEU A 291 -11.13 -16.52 -19.89
CA LEU A 291 -11.42 -17.52 -20.91
C LEU A 291 -10.11 -18.18 -21.35
N GLU A 292 -10.16 -19.49 -21.51
CA GLU A 292 -9.07 -20.25 -22.09
C GLU A 292 -8.82 -19.78 -23.54
N SER A 293 -7.55 -19.59 -23.88
CA SER A 293 -7.12 -19.16 -25.20
C SER A 293 -7.27 -20.30 -26.22
N ASP A 294 -7.25 -19.95 -27.50
CA ASP A 294 -7.33 -20.92 -28.60
C ASP A 294 -6.15 -21.93 -28.57
N GLU A 295 -5.07 -21.63 -27.83
CA GLU A 295 -3.86 -22.47 -27.69
C GLU A 295 -3.94 -23.46 -26.50
N GLY A 296 -4.95 -23.35 -25.63
CA GLY A 296 -5.32 -24.38 -24.65
C GLY A 296 -4.60 -24.34 -23.30
N ASP A 297 -3.62 -23.46 -23.10
CA ASP A 297 -2.81 -23.45 -21.86
C ASP A 297 -2.80 -22.10 -21.14
N THR A 298 -3.48 -21.08 -21.68
CA THR A 298 -3.44 -19.71 -21.15
C THR A 298 -4.81 -19.08 -21.04
N TYR A 299 -4.98 -18.19 -20.07
CA TYR A 299 -6.25 -17.50 -19.87
C TYR A 299 -6.16 -16.00 -20.14
N GLU A 300 -7.13 -15.49 -20.89
CA GLU A 300 -7.31 -14.06 -21.14
C GLU A 300 -8.56 -13.53 -20.45
N LEU A 301 -8.56 -12.23 -20.11
CA LEU A 301 -9.75 -11.59 -19.57
C LEU A 301 -10.78 -11.42 -20.70
N GLY A 302 -11.90 -12.11 -20.58
CA GLY A 302 -12.96 -12.14 -21.59
C GLY A 302 -14.29 -11.56 -21.10
N THR A 303 -15.28 -11.65 -21.98
CA THR A 303 -16.68 -11.30 -21.71
C THR A 303 -17.57 -12.52 -21.89
N VAL A 304 -18.83 -12.45 -21.44
CA VAL A 304 -19.81 -13.53 -21.67
C VAL A 304 -20.00 -13.78 -23.17
N THR A 305 -19.83 -12.75 -23.98
CA THR A 305 -19.96 -12.84 -25.44
C THR A 305 -18.80 -13.59 -26.08
N ASP A 306 -17.62 -13.53 -25.48
CA ASP A 306 -16.42 -14.21 -25.98
C ASP A 306 -16.41 -15.72 -25.69
N MET A 307 -17.24 -16.18 -24.75
CA MET A 307 -17.47 -17.61 -24.49
C MET A 307 -18.10 -18.35 -25.67
N ILE A 308 -18.76 -17.60 -26.57
CA ILE A 308 -19.49 -18.16 -27.70
C ILE A 308 -18.58 -18.27 -28.92
N PRO A 309 -18.55 -19.42 -29.61
CA PRO A 309 -17.68 -19.64 -30.76
C PRO A 309 -17.74 -18.49 -31.77
N ARG A 310 -16.57 -18.02 -32.23
CA ARG A 310 -16.47 -16.84 -33.13
C ARG A 310 -17.34 -16.98 -34.38
N HIS A 311 -17.49 -18.18 -34.92
CA HIS A 311 -18.29 -18.42 -36.12
C HIS A 311 -19.82 -18.33 -35.86
N ILE A 312 -20.29 -18.66 -34.65
CA ILE A 312 -21.69 -18.41 -34.23
C ILE A 312 -21.88 -16.91 -34.01
N ARG A 313 -20.96 -16.28 -33.27
CA ARG A 313 -21.00 -14.83 -32.96
C ARG A 313 -20.94 -13.94 -34.20
N ARG A 314 -20.25 -14.32 -35.27
CA ARG A 314 -20.21 -13.52 -36.51
C ARG A 314 -21.45 -13.69 -37.40
N ASN A 315 -22.17 -14.81 -37.27
CA ASN A 315 -23.23 -15.21 -38.21
C ASN A 315 -24.61 -15.39 -37.56
N PHE A 316 -24.82 -14.91 -36.32
CA PHE A 316 -26.08 -15.11 -35.60
C PHE A 316 -27.26 -14.33 -36.19
N THR A 317 -27.02 -13.30 -37.00
CA THR A 317 -28.08 -12.56 -37.72
C THR A 317 -28.48 -13.21 -39.05
N GLY A 318 -27.78 -14.28 -39.45
CA GLY A 318 -27.98 -14.97 -40.73
C GLY A 318 -29.05 -16.07 -40.65
N ARG A 319 -28.62 -17.34 -40.71
CA ARG A 319 -29.53 -18.49 -40.68
C ARG A 319 -30.18 -18.64 -39.31
N SER A 320 -31.46 -18.98 -39.28
CA SER A 320 -32.22 -19.21 -38.03
C SER A 320 -31.55 -20.22 -37.08
N THR A 321 -30.82 -21.19 -37.62
CA THR A 321 -30.03 -22.16 -36.84
C THR A 321 -28.91 -21.51 -36.04
N ASN A 322 -28.21 -20.51 -36.60
CA ASN A 322 -27.11 -19.81 -35.93
C ASN A 322 -27.65 -18.84 -34.88
N THR A 323 -28.77 -18.17 -35.19
CA THR A 323 -29.47 -17.30 -34.26
C THR A 323 -29.93 -18.06 -33.01
N TYR A 324 -30.52 -19.23 -33.22
CA TYR A 324 -30.98 -20.09 -32.13
C TYR A 324 -29.80 -20.63 -31.32
N ALA A 325 -28.73 -21.08 -31.97
CA ALA A 325 -27.53 -21.53 -31.29
C ALA A 325 -26.89 -20.43 -30.44
N TYR A 326 -26.83 -19.20 -30.94
CA TYR A 326 -26.36 -18.04 -30.17
C TYR A 326 -27.21 -17.83 -28.90
N LEU A 327 -28.53 -17.79 -29.03
CA LEU A 327 -29.44 -17.57 -27.90
C LEU A 327 -29.37 -18.70 -26.86
N ARG A 328 -29.35 -19.98 -27.28
CA ARG A 328 -29.20 -21.12 -26.35
C ARG A 328 -27.84 -21.11 -25.66
N SER A 329 -26.78 -20.72 -26.36
CA SER A 329 -25.45 -20.63 -25.74
C SER A 329 -25.39 -19.49 -24.71
N MET A 330 -25.99 -18.34 -25.04
CA MET A 330 -26.10 -17.21 -24.11
C MET A 330 -26.91 -17.57 -22.86
N GLU A 331 -28.02 -18.29 -23.01
CA GLU A 331 -28.81 -18.77 -21.88
C GLU A 331 -27.94 -19.61 -20.94
N VAL A 332 -27.18 -20.57 -21.45
CA VAL A 332 -26.31 -21.45 -20.65
C VAL A 332 -25.22 -20.66 -19.93
N ALA A 333 -24.56 -19.73 -20.63
CA ALA A 333 -23.51 -18.90 -20.05
C ALA A 333 -24.07 -17.98 -18.95
N LEU A 334 -25.15 -17.25 -19.25
CA LEU A 334 -25.77 -16.30 -18.31
C LEU A 334 -26.39 -17.01 -17.11
N ARG A 335 -26.95 -18.22 -17.29
CA ARG A 335 -27.49 -19.01 -16.18
C ARG A 335 -26.42 -19.31 -15.15
N GLN A 336 -25.27 -19.82 -15.58
CA GLN A 336 -24.15 -20.16 -14.71
C GLN A 336 -23.69 -18.93 -13.91
N LEU A 337 -23.50 -17.80 -14.60
CA LEU A 337 -23.04 -16.56 -13.97
C LEU A 337 -24.09 -15.90 -13.06
N SER A 338 -25.38 -16.05 -13.37
CA SER A 338 -26.49 -15.44 -12.60
C SER A 338 -26.68 -16.02 -11.20
N VAL A 339 -26.16 -17.23 -10.94
CA VAL A 339 -26.21 -17.84 -9.61
C VAL A 339 -25.36 -17.06 -8.61
N TYR A 340 -24.25 -16.49 -9.07
CA TYR A 340 -23.25 -15.85 -8.22
C TYR A 340 -23.35 -14.34 -8.26
N ASN A 341 -23.61 -13.77 -9.45
CA ASN A 341 -23.73 -12.33 -9.59
C ASN A 341 -25.11 -11.90 -10.13
N PRO A 342 -25.92 -11.19 -9.31
CA PRO A 342 -27.28 -10.78 -9.66
C PRO A 342 -27.40 -9.95 -10.95
N ARG A 343 -26.30 -9.33 -11.43
CA ARG A 343 -26.31 -8.55 -12.67
C ARG A 343 -26.47 -9.38 -13.93
N TYR A 344 -26.15 -10.67 -13.87
CA TYR A 344 -26.45 -11.58 -14.98
C TYR A 344 -27.90 -12.05 -14.96
N MET A 345 -28.60 -11.98 -13.82
CA MET A 345 -29.97 -12.49 -13.68
C MET A 345 -30.96 -11.79 -14.63
N GLY A 346 -30.89 -10.45 -14.73
CA GLY A 346 -31.76 -9.70 -15.64
C GLY A 346 -31.52 -10.04 -17.12
N ARG A 347 -30.27 -10.34 -17.49
CA ARG A 347 -29.89 -10.75 -18.85
C ARG A 347 -30.31 -12.20 -19.11
N TYR A 348 -30.11 -13.09 -18.14
CA TYR A 348 -30.54 -14.48 -18.19
C TYR A 348 -32.06 -14.58 -18.39
N ALA A 349 -32.84 -13.90 -17.54
CA ALA A 349 -34.29 -13.91 -17.62
C ALA A 349 -34.81 -13.39 -18.96
N GLU A 350 -34.15 -12.39 -19.57
CA GLU A 350 -34.51 -11.91 -20.90
C GLU A 350 -34.36 -13.00 -21.97
N VAL A 351 -33.25 -13.74 -21.95
CA VAL A 351 -32.97 -14.81 -22.92
C VAL A 351 -33.87 -16.02 -22.68
N GLU A 352 -34.03 -16.43 -21.42
CA GLU A 352 -34.88 -17.55 -21.02
C GLU A 352 -36.34 -17.32 -21.41
N ASN A 353 -36.90 -16.15 -21.08
CA ASN A 353 -38.29 -15.79 -21.42
C ASN A 353 -38.53 -15.82 -22.93
N TYR A 354 -37.56 -15.33 -23.71
CA TYR A 354 -37.66 -15.37 -25.16
C TYR A 354 -37.67 -16.80 -25.71
N ILE A 355 -36.77 -17.67 -25.22
CA ILE A 355 -36.69 -19.05 -25.70
C ILE A 355 -37.92 -19.85 -25.28
N ALA A 356 -38.39 -19.69 -24.04
CA ALA A 356 -39.62 -20.31 -23.56
C ALA A 356 -40.80 -19.94 -24.47
N TYR A 357 -40.94 -18.65 -24.81
CA TYR A 357 -41.98 -18.18 -25.73
C TYR A 357 -41.84 -18.75 -27.14
N TYR A 358 -40.64 -18.68 -27.73
CA TYR A 358 -40.35 -19.22 -29.07
C TYR A 358 -40.73 -20.69 -29.18
N ASN A 359 -40.42 -21.49 -28.16
CA ASN A 359 -40.75 -22.92 -28.12
C ASN A 359 -42.26 -23.20 -28.00
N THR A 360 -43.05 -22.26 -27.47
CA THR A 360 -44.52 -22.39 -27.34
C THR A 360 -45.31 -21.92 -28.57
N GLY A 361 -44.65 -21.39 -29.61
CA GLY A 361 -45.29 -21.00 -30.87
C GLY A 361 -46.09 -19.70 -30.81
N GLY A 362 -45.76 -18.77 -29.90
CA GLY A 362 -46.46 -17.49 -29.75
C GLY A 362 -46.31 -16.54 -30.96
N GLY A 363 -47.39 -15.81 -31.28
CA GLY A 363 -47.60 -15.14 -32.58
C GLY A 363 -47.25 -13.65 -32.75
N ILE A 364 -47.03 -13.31 -34.03
CA ILE A 364 -47.17 -12.07 -34.84
C ILE A 364 -46.57 -10.71 -34.35
N ASN A 365 -46.42 -10.41 -33.05
CA ASN A 365 -46.04 -9.05 -32.59
C ASN A 365 -44.73 -8.95 -31.77
N PHE A 366 -43.82 -9.90 -31.86
CA PHE A 366 -42.54 -9.89 -31.13
C PHE A 366 -41.31 -9.88 -32.04
N ALA A 367 -40.19 -9.42 -31.47
CA ALA A 367 -38.89 -9.40 -32.13
C ALA A 367 -38.58 -10.78 -32.73
N THR A 368 -38.20 -10.78 -34.01
CA THR A 368 -37.68 -11.96 -34.69
C THR A 368 -36.46 -12.50 -33.92
N PRO A 369 -36.11 -13.80 -34.06
CA PRO A 369 -34.92 -14.34 -33.41
C PRO A 369 -33.66 -13.52 -33.67
N GLY A 370 -33.51 -13.00 -34.90
CA GLY A 370 -32.37 -12.17 -35.28
C GLY A 370 -32.36 -10.83 -34.55
N GLU A 371 -33.51 -10.17 -34.44
CA GLU A 371 -33.66 -8.93 -33.67
C GLU A 371 -33.38 -9.16 -32.19
N GLN A 372 -33.89 -10.25 -31.61
CA GLN A 372 -33.63 -10.57 -30.20
C GLN A 372 -32.16 -10.91 -29.95
N ALA A 373 -31.54 -11.73 -30.78
CA ALA A 373 -30.12 -12.06 -30.66
C ALA A 373 -29.25 -10.80 -30.79
N THR A 374 -29.61 -9.87 -31.69
CA THR A 374 -28.95 -8.57 -31.84
C THR A 374 -29.09 -7.73 -30.57
N LYS A 375 -30.30 -7.65 -30.02
CA LYS A 375 -30.59 -6.93 -28.78
C LYS A 375 -29.79 -7.49 -27.60
N VAL A 376 -29.76 -8.81 -27.43
CA VAL A 376 -28.99 -9.49 -26.38
C VAL A 376 -27.49 -9.22 -26.54
N ASN A 377 -26.95 -9.36 -27.76
CA ASN A 377 -25.53 -9.08 -28.04
C ASN A 377 -25.17 -7.62 -27.73
N GLN A 378 -25.99 -6.67 -28.20
CA GLN A 378 -25.78 -5.24 -27.95
C GLN A 378 -25.83 -4.93 -26.45
N ARG A 379 -26.82 -5.47 -25.73
CA ARG A 379 -26.96 -5.28 -24.28
C ARG A 379 -25.78 -5.87 -23.52
N ASN A 380 -25.35 -7.09 -23.86
CA ASN A 380 -24.18 -7.71 -23.23
C ASN A 380 -22.92 -6.89 -23.47
N THR A 381 -22.66 -6.51 -24.72
CA THR A 381 -21.49 -5.69 -25.08
C THR A 381 -21.50 -4.35 -24.34
N MET A 382 -22.65 -3.68 -24.26
CA MET A 382 -22.80 -2.41 -23.56
C MET A 382 -22.58 -2.55 -22.05
N GLU A 383 -23.20 -3.55 -21.41
CA GLU A 383 -22.99 -3.81 -19.98
C GLU A 383 -21.55 -4.20 -19.70
N ASP A 384 -20.93 -5.07 -20.49
CA ASP A 384 -19.55 -5.51 -20.26
C ASP A 384 -18.56 -4.34 -20.43
N HIS A 385 -18.79 -3.43 -21.38
CA HIS A 385 -18.03 -2.17 -21.46
C HIS A 385 -18.26 -1.25 -20.27
N ARG A 386 -19.51 -1.11 -19.82
CA ARG A 386 -19.87 -0.32 -18.64
C ARG A 386 -19.18 -0.86 -17.40
N LEU A 387 -19.26 -2.18 -17.17
CA LEU A 387 -18.61 -2.90 -16.08
C LEU A 387 -17.09 -2.73 -16.14
N LYS A 388 -16.46 -2.86 -17.31
CA LYS A 388 -15.02 -2.66 -17.46
C LYS A 388 -14.60 -1.24 -17.05
N ARG A 389 -15.39 -0.22 -17.38
CA ARG A 389 -15.13 1.18 -16.99
C ARG A 389 -15.33 1.37 -15.49
N ILE A 390 -16.50 0.99 -14.97
CA ILE A 390 -16.82 1.13 -13.53
C ILE A 390 -15.79 0.39 -12.69
N ARG A 391 -15.45 -0.86 -13.03
CA ARG A 391 -14.42 -1.63 -12.34
C ARG A 391 -13.06 -0.94 -12.35
N ARG A 392 -12.70 -0.20 -13.40
CA ARG A 392 -11.44 0.58 -13.43
C ARG A 392 -11.49 1.80 -12.50
N GLU A 393 -12.67 2.35 -12.27
CA GLU A 393 -12.91 3.52 -11.42
C GLU A 393 -13.10 3.12 -9.94
N THR A 394 -13.75 1.99 -9.67
CA THR A 394 -14.17 1.57 -8.33
C THR A 394 -13.26 0.51 -7.72
N VAL A 395 -12.68 -0.38 -8.53
CA VAL A 395 -11.69 -1.36 -8.03
C VAL A 395 -10.32 -0.74 -8.18
N GLY A 396 -9.70 -0.42 -7.06
CA GLY A 396 -8.38 0.18 -6.99
C GLY A 396 -7.32 -0.56 -7.84
N ALA A 397 -6.23 0.13 -8.13
CA ALA A 397 -5.12 -0.45 -8.89
C ALA A 397 -4.58 -1.73 -8.22
N ALA A 398 -4.57 -1.76 -6.89
CA ALA A 398 -4.27 -2.94 -6.09
C ALA A 398 -4.98 -2.88 -4.73
N GLN A 399 -5.18 -4.05 -4.11
CA GLN A 399 -5.62 -4.23 -2.73
C GLN A 399 -4.49 -4.78 -1.87
N SER A 400 -4.51 -4.44 -0.58
CA SER A 400 -3.51 -4.81 0.42
C SER A 400 -4.21 -5.49 1.60
N ASN A 401 -3.74 -6.67 1.99
CA ASN A 401 -4.29 -7.40 3.14
C ASN A 401 -3.48 -7.15 4.43
N VAL A 402 -2.41 -6.35 4.33
CA VAL A 402 -1.50 -6.03 5.45
C VAL A 402 -2.26 -5.50 6.67
N ASP A 403 -3.18 -4.55 6.47
CA ASP A 403 -3.92 -3.93 7.59
C ASP A 403 -5.10 -4.78 8.07
N ALA A 404 -5.65 -5.66 7.22
CA ALA A 404 -6.75 -6.55 7.58
C ALA A 404 -6.33 -7.68 8.54
N SER A 405 -5.02 -7.86 8.75
CA SER A 405 -4.47 -8.92 9.59
C SER A 405 -4.63 -8.65 11.09
N TYR A 406 -5.03 -7.43 11.51
CA TYR A 406 -5.21 -7.07 12.90
C TYR A 406 -6.46 -6.21 13.11
N PRO A 407 -7.18 -6.37 14.23
CA PRO A 407 -8.26 -5.45 14.57
C PRO A 407 -7.75 -4.00 14.66
N GLY A 408 -8.57 -3.05 14.16
CA GLY A 408 -8.22 -1.63 14.19
C GLY A 408 -8.20 -1.06 15.61
N LEU A 409 -7.27 -0.13 15.84
CA LEU A 409 -7.31 0.81 16.98
C LEU A 409 -7.74 2.19 16.42
N ASP A 410 -8.87 2.71 16.88
CA ASP A 410 -9.39 4.00 16.42
C ASP A 410 -8.62 5.16 17.06
N VAL A 411 -7.42 5.41 16.57
CA VAL A 411 -6.56 6.49 17.09
C VAL A 411 -6.99 7.82 16.49
N GLN A 412 -7.43 8.72 17.34
CA GLN A 412 -7.67 10.12 16.99
C GLN A 412 -6.34 10.88 17.10
N THR A 413 -5.97 11.65 16.07
CA THR A 413 -4.65 12.29 16.00
C THR A 413 -4.71 13.69 15.36
N ARG A 414 -3.89 14.60 15.90
CA ARG A 414 -3.56 15.90 15.30
C ARG A 414 -2.06 16.13 15.32
N TRP A 415 -1.59 17.13 14.59
CA TRP A 415 -0.19 17.55 14.64
C TRP A 415 -0.06 19.07 14.55
N ALA A 416 1.07 19.59 15.03
CA ALA A 416 1.45 20.98 14.82
C ALA A 416 2.97 21.12 14.70
N ARG A 417 3.43 22.01 13.83
CA ARG A 417 4.85 22.37 13.67
C ARG A 417 5.19 23.61 14.49
N PHE A 418 6.37 23.61 15.10
CA PHE A 418 6.95 24.71 15.86
C PHE A 418 8.41 24.94 15.42
N LEU A 419 8.83 26.20 15.35
CA LEU A 419 10.19 26.56 15.00
C LEU A 419 11.06 26.56 16.26
N GLU A 420 12.17 25.86 16.21
CA GLU A 420 13.15 25.80 17.30
C GLU A 420 14.22 26.88 17.13
N ASP A 421 14.90 27.24 18.22
CA ASP A 421 15.93 28.30 18.20
C ASP A 421 17.14 27.96 17.30
N ASP A 422 17.37 26.67 17.02
CA ASP A 422 18.41 26.19 16.10
C ASP A 422 17.98 26.23 14.63
N GLY A 423 16.75 26.69 14.35
CA GLY A 423 16.17 26.77 13.01
C GLY A 423 15.55 25.48 12.51
N THR A 424 15.59 24.38 13.29
CA THR A 424 14.89 23.15 12.94
C THR A 424 13.40 23.29 13.22
N THR A 425 12.59 22.48 12.53
CA THR A 425 11.15 22.39 12.84
C THR A 425 10.90 21.18 13.73
N ARG A 426 10.31 21.43 14.90
CA ARG A 426 9.72 20.40 15.75
C ARG A 426 8.29 20.15 15.32
N THR A 427 7.97 18.92 14.94
CA THR A 427 6.58 18.49 14.73
C THR A 427 6.13 17.71 15.96
N GLU A 428 5.07 18.20 16.60
CA GLU A 428 4.37 17.49 17.66
C GLU A 428 3.17 16.75 17.06
N ILE A 429 3.00 15.48 17.44
CA ILE A 429 1.89 14.61 17.06
C ILE A 429 1.16 14.25 18.34
N TYR A 430 -0.09 14.67 18.43
CA TYR A 430 -0.97 14.44 19.58
C TYR A 430 -1.93 13.32 19.23
N TRP A 431 -2.14 12.37 20.14
CA TRP A 431 -3.05 11.26 19.89
C TRP A 431 -3.79 10.78 21.14
N THR A 432 -4.96 10.17 20.91
CA THR A 432 -5.77 9.47 21.92
C THR A 432 -6.47 8.27 21.25
N ALA A 433 -7.12 7.41 22.04
CA ALA A 433 -7.95 6.32 21.58
C ALA A 433 -9.16 6.14 22.52
N PRO A 434 -10.30 5.59 22.03
CA PRO A 434 -11.45 5.25 22.84
C PRO A 434 -11.07 4.24 23.93
N ALA A 435 -11.51 4.50 25.17
CA ALA A 435 -11.13 3.71 26.33
C ALA A 435 -11.67 2.26 26.28
N ASP A 436 -12.82 2.04 25.66
CA ASP A 436 -13.44 0.73 25.45
C ASP A 436 -12.63 -0.18 24.52
N LEU A 437 -11.97 0.40 23.51
CA LEU A 437 -11.07 -0.33 22.61
C LEU A 437 -9.71 -0.68 23.24
N LEU A 438 -9.37 -0.07 24.39
CA LEU A 438 -8.12 -0.33 25.10
C LEU A 438 -8.17 -1.55 26.02
N ASP A 439 -9.35 -2.09 26.27
CA ASP A 439 -9.51 -3.35 26.98
C ASP A 439 -9.02 -4.50 26.09
N PRO A 440 -7.94 -5.21 26.47
CA PRO A 440 -7.40 -6.29 25.65
C PRO A 440 -8.38 -7.45 25.44
N ARG A 441 -9.40 -7.59 26.30
CA ARG A 441 -10.42 -8.65 26.19
C ARG A 441 -11.38 -8.43 25.03
N THR A 442 -11.54 -7.18 24.56
CA THR A 442 -12.38 -6.87 23.40
C THR A 442 -11.66 -7.08 22.08
N ALA A 443 -10.34 -7.25 22.10
CA ALA A 443 -9.53 -7.51 20.91
C ALA A 443 -9.52 -9.00 20.52
N VAL A 444 -9.87 -9.89 21.43
CA VAL A 444 -9.97 -11.34 21.18
C VAL A 444 -11.38 -11.64 20.66
N ASP A 445 -11.58 -11.46 19.37
CA ASP A 445 -12.68 -12.13 18.68
C ASP A 445 -12.26 -13.58 18.42
N THR A 446 -13.11 -14.55 18.76
CA THR A 446 -12.80 -16.00 18.75
C THR A 446 -12.41 -16.54 17.37
N ASP A 447 -12.64 -15.78 16.29
CA ASP A 447 -12.30 -16.15 14.91
C ASP A 447 -11.09 -15.38 14.32
N ALA A 448 -10.57 -14.32 14.96
CA ALA A 448 -9.66 -13.34 14.32
C ALA A 448 -8.18 -13.43 14.73
N LEU A 449 -7.87 -14.07 15.87
CA LEU A 449 -6.49 -14.26 16.34
C LEU A 449 -6.09 -15.73 16.25
N ASP A 450 -6.13 -16.27 15.03
CA ASP A 450 -5.57 -17.59 14.68
C ASP A 450 -4.02 -17.49 14.64
N VAL A 451 -3.43 -17.01 15.74
CA VAL A 451 -1.99 -16.93 15.94
C VAL A 451 -1.53 -18.29 16.42
N GLU A 452 -1.06 -19.11 15.48
CA GLU A 452 -0.27 -20.35 15.70
C GLU A 452 -0.63 -21.13 16.97
N ASP A 453 -1.65 -22.00 16.91
CA ASP A 453 -1.93 -23.06 17.90
C ASP A 453 -2.17 -22.58 19.37
N MET A 454 -2.40 -21.29 19.61
CA MET A 454 -2.73 -20.77 20.94
C MET A 454 -4.19 -20.29 21.01
N GLU A 455 -5.10 -21.16 21.47
CA GLU A 455 -6.40 -20.72 21.98
C GLU A 455 -6.17 -19.86 23.23
N VAL A 456 -6.14 -18.53 23.06
CA VAL A 456 -6.09 -17.59 24.18
C VAL A 456 -7.53 -17.32 24.62
N ASP A 457 -7.93 -17.89 25.75
CA ASP A 457 -9.20 -17.55 26.39
C ASP A 457 -9.17 -16.09 26.84
N ALA A 458 -10.16 -15.29 26.42
CA ALA A 458 -10.28 -13.87 26.79
C ALA A 458 -10.32 -13.68 28.31
N GLU A 459 -10.86 -14.64 29.07
CA GLU A 459 -10.87 -14.62 30.54
C GLU A 459 -9.48 -14.85 31.16
N SER A 460 -8.54 -15.42 30.42
CA SER A 460 -7.16 -15.66 30.84
C SER A 460 -6.22 -14.47 30.63
N ILE A 461 -6.67 -13.43 29.93
CA ILE A 461 -5.90 -12.21 29.71
C ILE A 461 -5.90 -11.37 30.99
N THR A 462 -4.95 -11.68 31.86
CA THR A 462 -4.65 -10.88 33.05
C THR A 462 -3.40 -10.05 32.78
N GLY A 463 -3.56 -8.73 32.59
CA GLY A 463 -2.41 -7.85 32.51
C GLY A 463 -2.70 -6.49 31.87
N ALA A 464 -1.96 -5.48 32.31
CA ALA A 464 -2.00 -4.16 31.69
C ALA A 464 -1.47 -4.23 30.25
N SER A 465 -2.23 -3.63 29.32
CA SER A 465 -1.79 -3.44 27.95
C SER A 465 -0.88 -2.21 27.85
N ARG A 466 -0.13 -2.11 26.75
CA ARG A 466 0.69 -0.94 26.42
C ARG A 466 0.45 -0.56 24.97
N ILE A 467 0.57 0.72 24.67
CA ILE A 467 0.60 1.20 23.29
C ILE A 467 2.03 1.59 22.97
N ILE A 468 2.56 1.05 21.87
CA ILE A 468 3.85 1.44 21.31
C ILE A 468 3.57 2.26 20.06
N ALA A 469 3.88 3.55 20.13
CA ALA A 469 3.84 4.44 18.98
C ALA A 469 5.22 4.48 18.32
N ASN A 470 5.32 4.04 17.07
CA ASN A 470 6.52 4.08 16.25
C ASN A 470 6.37 5.19 15.22
N THR A 471 7.31 6.12 15.17
CA THR A 471 7.32 7.26 14.26
C THR A 471 8.52 7.16 13.35
N ARG A 472 8.32 7.39 12.05
CA ARG A 472 9.37 7.44 11.03
C ARG A 472 9.27 8.76 10.29
N LEU A 473 10.38 9.48 10.27
CA LEU A 473 10.57 10.63 9.42
C LEU A 473 11.29 10.21 8.16
N GLU A 474 10.75 10.65 7.03
CA GLU A 474 11.30 10.33 5.72
C GLU A 474 11.56 11.60 4.91
N ASP A 475 12.56 11.54 4.03
CA ASP A 475 12.85 12.61 3.08
C ASP A 475 11.84 12.63 1.92
N SER A 476 12.01 13.57 0.98
CA SER A 476 11.15 13.72 -0.21
C SER A 476 11.07 12.48 -1.12
N GLU A 477 11.97 11.51 -0.96
CA GLU A 477 12.01 10.24 -1.70
C GLU A 477 11.55 9.06 -0.83
N HIS A 478 10.93 9.34 0.32
CA HIS A 478 10.46 8.38 1.31
C HIS A 478 11.57 7.50 1.90
N ARG A 479 12.83 7.95 1.87
CA ARG A 479 13.91 7.26 2.58
C ARG A 479 13.84 7.64 4.05
N THR A 480 13.95 6.64 4.92
CA THR A 480 13.99 6.86 6.37
C THR A 480 15.19 7.72 6.75
N ALA A 481 14.92 8.88 7.33
CA ALA A 481 15.95 9.77 7.87
C ALA A 481 16.07 9.60 9.40
N LEU A 482 14.95 9.40 10.09
CA LEU A 482 14.90 9.22 11.54
C LEU A 482 13.78 8.25 11.91
N GLN A 483 14.00 7.47 12.97
CA GLN A 483 12.96 6.69 13.63
C GLN A 483 12.96 6.98 15.13
N ALA A 484 11.78 7.05 15.71
CA ALA A 484 11.58 7.21 17.14
C ALA A 484 10.46 6.28 17.59
N ASN A 485 10.49 5.87 18.86
CA ASN A 485 9.37 5.17 19.48
C ASN A 485 9.02 5.81 20.82
N LYS A 486 7.75 5.71 21.19
CA LYS A 486 7.26 6.13 22.51
C LYS A 486 6.27 5.09 23.00
N GLN A 487 6.45 4.66 24.24
CA GLN A 487 5.54 3.73 24.90
C GLN A 487 4.61 4.51 25.83
N ALA A 488 3.32 4.22 25.75
CA ALA A 488 2.30 4.66 26.70
C ALA A 488 1.76 3.42 27.43
N HIS A 489 1.62 3.54 28.75
CA HIS A 489 0.99 2.51 29.57
C HIS A 489 -0.52 2.73 29.57
N VAL A 490 -1.30 1.65 29.39
CA VAL A 490 -2.75 1.71 29.48
C VAL A 490 -3.14 1.42 30.94
N PRO A 491 -3.80 2.36 31.64
CA PRO A 491 -4.34 2.13 32.98
C PRO A 491 -5.36 0.99 33.00
N GLU A 492 -5.49 0.29 34.13
CA GLU A 492 -6.50 -0.76 34.31
C GLU A 492 -7.94 -0.22 34.23
N SER A 493 -8.13 1.07 34.52
CA SER A 493 -9.40 1.79 34.35
C SER A 493 -9.12 3.20 33.84
N VAL A 494 -9.81 3.61 32.79
CA VAL A 494 -9.80 5.00 32.32
C VAL A 494 -11.10 5.64 32.81
N GLU A 495 -11.00 6.72 33.59
CA GLU A 495 -12.17 7.42 34.14
C GLU A 495 -12.98 8.18 33.06
N SER A 496 -12.30 8.53 31.96
CA SER A 496 -12.88 9.16 30.77
C SER A 496 -13.17 8.11 29.69
N ASN A 497 -14.10 8.43 28.79
CA ASN A 497 -14.35 7.64 27.57
C ASN A 497 -13.13 7.61 26.63
N TRP A 498 -12.13 8.48 26.86
CA TRP A 498 -10.94 8.61 26.03
C TRP A 498 -9.67 8.47 26.85
N PHE A 499 -8.65 7.87 26.23
CA PHE A 499 -7.31 7.79 26.79
C PHE A 499 -6.70 9.20 26.93
N PRO A 500 -5.98 9.52 28.03
CA PRO A 500 -5.33 10.82 28.15
C PRO A 500 -4.42 11.10 26.97
N ALA A 501 -4.57 12.27 26.35
CA ALA A 501 -3.85 12.62 25.13
C ALA A 501 -2.33 12.51 25.33
N GLN A 502 -1.66 11.90 24.36
CA GLN A 502 -0.23 11.68 24.36
C GLN A 502 0.43 12.49 23.26
N THR A 503 1.63 13.01 23.52
CA THR A 503 2.41 13.77 22.53
C THR A 503 3.67 13.01 22.12
N ILE A 504 3.97 12.97 20.82
CA ILE A 504 5.25 12.54 20.26
C ILE A 504 5.85 13.75 19.56
N ALA A 505 7.12 14.07 19.82
CA ALA A 505 7.80 15.19 19.17
C ALA A 505 8.99 14.68 18.36
N ILE A 506 9.12 15.17 17.13
CA ILE A 506 10.22 14.86 16.23
C ILE A 506 10.78 16.15 15.62
N ARG A 507 12.09 16.22 15.41
CA ARG A 507 12.75 17.40 14.81
C ARG A 507 13.26 17.06 13.42
N SER A 508 13.16 18.03 12.52
CA SER A 508 13.58 17.91 11.12
C SER A 508 14.28 19.15 10.62
N ASP A 509 15.34 18.94 9.85
CA ASP A 509 16.00 19.92 8.99
C ASP A 509 15.77 19.63 7.49
N LYS A 510 14.84 18.72 7.16
CA LYS A 510 14.50 18.32 5.78
C LYS A 510 13.25 19.02 5.26
N THR A 511 13.20 19.33 3.97
CA THR A 511 12.00 19.90 3.33
C THR A 511 11.91 19.48 1.85
N PRO A 512 10.74 19.02 1.36
CA PRO A 512 9.65 18.50 2.19
C PRO A 512 10.09 17.23 2.93
N PHE A 513 9.36 16.85 3.98
CA PHE A 513 9.52 15.59 4.69
C PHE A 513 8.16 14.91 4.90
N HIS A 514 8.19 13.62 5.21
CA HIS A 514 7.01 12.81 5.46
C HIS A 514 7.10 12.20 6.86
N LEU A 515 5.96 12.02 7.50
CA LEU A 515 5.85 11.36 8.81
C LEU A 515 4.91 10.17 8.70
N GLY A 516 5.40 8.99 9.04
CA GLY A 516 4.55 7.84 9.35
C GLY A 516 4.47 7.67 10.86
N VAL A 517 3.30 7.33 11.38
CA VAL A 517 3.13 6.87 12.78
C VAL A 517 2.32 5.59 12.79
N GLN A 518 2.75 4.62 13.59
CA GLN A 518 2.05 3.37 13.85
C GLN A 518 1.86 3.17 15.35
N TRP A 519 0.64 2.90 15.78
CA TRP A 519 0.30 2.55 17.16
C TRP A 519 -0.03 1.06 17.23
N ASP A 520 0.78 0.32 17.98
CA ASP A 520 0.57 -1.10 18.28
C ASP A 520 0.12 -1.24 19.74
N GLN A 521 -1.09 -1.75 19.96
CA GLN A 521 -1.52 -2.17 21.29
C GLN A 521 -0.99 -3.58 21.55
N ARG A 522 -0.25 -3.77 22.65
CA ARG A 522 0.35 -5.07 23.00
C ARG A 522 0.05 -5.47 24.43
N LEU A 523 -0.07 -6.78 24.65
CA LEU A 523 -0.18 -7.33 25.99
C LEU A 523 1.16 -7.24 26.74
N GLY A 524 1.12 -6.82 28.01
CA GLY A 524 2.29 -6.62 28.87
C GLY A 524 3.07 -7.91 29.20
N GLN A 525 4.31 -7.74 29.69
CA GLN A 525 5.28 -8.84 29.92
C GLN A 525 4.91 -9.82 31.05
N ASN A 526 3.88 -9.57 31.85
CA ASN A 526 3.55 -10.40 33.01
C ASN A 526 2.68 -11.62 32.69
N ALA A 527 2.21 -11.77 31.45
CA ALA A 527 1.51 -12.98 31.01
C ALA A 527 2.54 -14.06 30.68
N GLU A 528 2.65 -15.10 31.50
CA GLU A 528 3.67 -16.16 31.46
C GLU A 528 3.76 -16.95 30.12
N SER A 529 2.85 -16.70 29.18
CA SER A 529 2.81 -17.35 27.85
C SER A 529 2.50 -16.41 26.67
N ALA A 530 2.06 -15.16 26.89
CA ALA A 530 1.55 -14.26 25.83
C ALA A 530 2.28 -12.90 25.73
N GLY A 531 3.42 -12.76 26.41
CA GLY A 531 4.17 -11.50 26.45
C GLY A 531 4.50 -10.98 25.04
N ASN A 532 4.02 -9.78 24.72
CA ASN A 532 4.23 -9.05 23.46
C ASN A 532 3.29 -9.40 22.29
N LEU A 533 2.20 -10.13 22.53
CA LEU A 533 1.11 -10.31 21.55
C LEU A 533 0.57 -8.95 21.06
N LEU A 534 0.45 -8.79 19.74
CA LEU A 534 -0.17 -7.63 19.10
C LEU A 534 -1.68 -7.81 19.10
N LEU A 535 -2.40 -6.86 19.69
CA LEU A 535 -3.85 -6.91 19.87
C LEU A 535 -4.58 -6.08 18.82
N ARG A 536 -4.13 -4.84 18.64
CA ARG A 536 -4.72 -3.88 17.69
C ARG A 536 -3.64 -3.03 17.06
N ARG A 537 -3.90 -2.52 15.87
CA ARG A 537 -3.01 -1.61 15.15
C ARG A 537 -3.76 -0.41 14.57
N SER A 538 -3.09 0.73 14.57
CA SER A 538 -3.46 1.90 13.79
C SER A 538 -2.24 2.49 13.11
N THR A 539 -2.43 3.10 11.94
CA THR A 539 -1.36 3.78 11.21
C THR A 539 -1.88 5.08 10.64
N THR A 540 -1.10 6.16 10.76
CA THR A 540 -1.35 7.41 10.05
C THR A 540 -0.11 7.84 9.30
N ARG A 541 -0.32 8.63 8.25
CA ARG A 541 0.77 9.16 7.43
C ARG A 541 0.46 10.59 7.01
N ILE A 542 1.44 11.46 7.21
CA ILE A 542 1.40 12.87 6.84
C ILE A 542 2.48 13.09 5.79
N ASP A 543 2.06 13.34 4.55
CA ASP A 543 2.98 13.55 3.44
C ASP A 543 3.23 15.05 3.21
N THR A 544 4.42 15.37 2.69
CA THR A 544 4.76 16.71 2.16
C THR A 544 4.75 17.86 3.16
N LEU A 545 5.12 17.59 4.43
CA LEU A 545 5.34 18.64 5.41
C LEU A 545 6.55 19.48 5.01
N ALA A 546 6.39 20.80 5.04
CA ALA A 546 7.50 21.74 4.93
C ALA A 546 8.05 22.08 6.32
N GLN A 547 9.31 22.47 6.39
CA GLN A 547 9.80 23.20 7.56
C GLN A 547 9.12 24.57 7.65
N LEU A 548 9.01 25.08 8.87
CA LEU A 548 8.73 26.49 9.10
C LEU A 548 9.95 27.32 8.70
N SER A 549 9.71 28.51 8.13
CA SER A 549 10.80 29.37 7.69
C SER A 549 11.60 29.92 8.88
N ASN A 550 12.92 29.69 8.88
CA ASN A 550 13.84 30.37 9.80
C ASN A 550 14.40 31.69 9.21
N ASP A 551 13.80 32.21 8.14
CA ASP A 551 14.18 33.48 7.55
C ASP A 551 13.62 34.65 8.38
N ALA A 552 14.49 35.28 9.17
CA ALA A 552 14.16 36.42 10.02
C ALA A 552 13.70 37.68 9.26
N SER A 553 13.74 37.68 7.92
CA SER A 553 13.21 38.77 7.09
C SER A 553 11.73 38.64 6.77
N SER A 554 11.11 37.50 7.09
CA SER A 554 9.69 37.22 6.89
C SER A 554 9.04 36.79 8.19
N ILE A 555 7.86 37.33 8.50
CA ILE A 555 7.02 36.80 9.59
C ILE A 555 6.69 35.32 9.33
N GLU A 556 6.70 34.51 10.38
CA GLU A 556 6.31 33.11 10.34
C GLU A 556 5.49 32.77 11.59
N MET A 557 4.68 31.71 11.54
CA MET A 557 3.95 31.20 12.70
C MET A 557 3.98 29.68 12.79
N SER A 558 3.81 29.16 14.01
CA SER A 558 3.56 27.74 14.23
C SER A 558 2.24 27.34 13.60
N ASP A 559 2.03 26.04 13.39
CA ASP A 559 0.66 25.56 13.18
C ASP A 559 -0.16 25.80 14.47
N VAL A 560 -1.49 25.83 14.33
CA VAL A 560 -2.41 26.02 15.46
C VAL A 560 -2.55 24.72 16.24
N LYS A 561 -2.24 24.76 17.54
CA LYS A 561 -2.40 23.64 18.48
C LYS A 561 -3.71 23.81 19.24
N LEU A 562 -4.58 22.82 19.16
CA LEU A 562 -5.78 22.76 19.99
C LEU A 562 -5.44 22.16 21.36
N VAL A 563 -5.91 22.78 22.43
CA VAL A 563 -5.66 22.39 23.82
C VAL A 563 -6.96 22.35 24.61
N GLU A 564 -7.02 21.49 25.61
CA GLU A 564 -8.07 21.54 26.64
C GLU A 564 -7.73 22.68 27.62
N ALA A 565 -8.56 23.71 27.64
CA ALA A 565 -8.29 24.94 28.37
C ALA A 565 -9.58 25.49 28.99
N ASN A 566 -9.62 25.53 30.32
CA ASN A 566 -10.69 26.18 31.07
C ASN A 566 -10.39 27.69 31.25
N PRO A 567 -11.40 28.53 31.53
CA PRO A 567 -11.21 29.95 31.86
C PRO A 567 -10.17 30.21 32.96
N ASP A 568 -10.08 29.32 33.95
CA ASP A 568 -9.09 29.40 35.03
C ASP A 568 -7.64 29.28 34.54
N ALA A 569 -7.41 28.54 33.45
CA ALA A 569 -6.06 28.38 32.88
C ALA A 569 -5.50 29.68 32.31
N LEU A 570 -6.35 30.53 31.73
CA LEU A 570 -5.97 31.89 31.33
C LEU A 570 -5.72 32.80 32.53
N ALA A 571 -6.51 32.66 33.60
CA ALA A 571 -6.37 33.49 34.80
C ALA A 571 -5.07 33.22 35.56
N GLU A 572 -4.55 31.99 35.47
CA GLU A 572 -3.29 31.56 36.08
C GLU A 572 -2.04 31.80 35.21
N ASP A 573 -2.19 32.40 34.03
CA ASP A 573 -1.10 32.67 33.06
C ASP A 573 -0.30 31.40 32.73
N ILE A 574 -1.01 30.27 32.60
CA ILE A 574 -0.40 28.98 32.28
C ILE A 574 0.14 29.04 30.84
N ASP A 575 1.41 28.68 30.66
CA ASP A 575 1.99 28.51 29.33
C ASP A 575 1.17 27.48 28.53
N GLY A 576 0.55 27.92 27.43
CA GLY A 576 -0.27 27.07 26.56
C GLY A 576 0.48 25.84 26.02
N ARG A 577 1.82 25.83 26.04
CA ARG A 577 2.62 24.63 25.76
C ARG A 577 2.38 23.49 26.75
N ALA A 578 2.11 23.82 28.02
CA ALA A 578 1.92 22.87 29.11
C ALA A 578 0.48 22.32 29.20
N LEU A 579 -0.47 22.93 28.49
CA LEU A 579 -1.85 22.48 28.47
C LEU A 579 -2.01 21.15 27.71
N PRO A 580 -2.92 20.26 28.17
CA PRO A 580 -3.20 19.00 27.48
C PRO A 580 -3.66 19.27 26.04
N PRO A 581 -3.08 18.61 25.02
CA PRO A 581 -3.52 18.77 23.65
C PRO A 581 -4.87 18.08 23.42
N TYR A 582 -5.67 18.60 22.48
CA TYR A 582 -6.93 18.00 22.05
C TYR A 582 -6.78 17.37 20.66
N PRO A 583 -6.58 16.05 20.55
CA PRO A 583 -6.30 15.37 19.29
C PRO A 583 -7.54 14.99 18.47
N ARG A 584 -8.76 15.19 18.99
CA ARG A 584 -10.00 14.71 18.34
C ARG A 584 -10.44 15.66 17.22
N GLU A 585 -11.08 15.11 16.20
CA GLU A 585 -11.73 15.89 15.14
C GLU A 585 -13.07 16.46 15.62
N GLU A 586 -13.81 15.61 16.32
CA GLU A 586 -15.11 15.91 16.90
C GLU A 586 -15.01 16.72 18.20
N VAL A 587 -15.87 17.72 18.31
CA VAL A 587 -15.97 18.62 19.47
C VAL A 587 -17.42 18.68 19.94
N HIS A 588 -17.64 18.49 21.24
CA HIS A 588 -18.93 18.72 21.90
C HIS A 588 -19.02 20.15 22.43
N GLU A 589 -20.24 20.68 22.51
CA GLU A 589 -20.53 22.05 22.99
C GLU A 589 -19.93 22.37 24.36
N ASP A 590 -19.97 21.42 25.30
CA ASP A 590 -19.44 21.58 26.66
C ASP A 590 -17.91 21.41 26.74
N THR A 591 -17.21 21.20 25.62
CA THR A 591 -15.75 20.94 25.65
C THR A 591 -14.99 22.25 25.82
N PRO A 592 -14.23 22.43 26.92
CA PRO A 592 -13.44 23.64 27.13
C PRO A 592 -12.19 23.62 26.24
N LEU A 593 -12.21 24.37 25.14
CA LEU A 593 -11.15 24.39 24.15
C LEU A 593 -10.42 25.72 24.10
N GLY A 594 -9.12 25.64 23.82
CA GLY A 594 -8.31 26.79 23.46
C GLY A 594 -7.43 26.51 22.25
N ILE A 595 -7.06 27.56 21.52
CA ILE A 595 -6.06 27.52 20.47
C ILE A 595 -4.76 28.15 20.96
N TYR A 596 -3.66 27.44 20.78
CA TYR A 596 -2.31 27.87 21.09
C TYR A 596 -1.48 27.97 19.81
N PHE A 597 -0.71 29.04 19.66
CA PHE A 597 0.26 29.16 18.57
C PHE A 597 1.41 30.09 18.96
N GLU A 598 2.47 30.05 18.16
CA GLU A 598 3.66 30.87 18.32
C GLU A 598 3.88 31.75 17.08
N VAL A 599 4.32 32.97 17.29
CA VAL A 599 4.65 33.94 16.25
C VAL A 599 6.17 34.17 16.27
N TYR A 600 6.78 34.15 15.10
CA TYR A 600 8.23 34.28 14.92
C TYR A 600 8.59 35.49 14.06
N HIS A 601 9.83 35.94 14.21
CA HIS A 601 10.47 36.97 13.37
C HIS A 601 9.75 38.31 13.32
N LEU A 602 9.06 38.70 14.39
CA LEU A 602 8.42 40.03 14.48
C LEU A 602 9.45 41.16 14.30
N MET A 603 9.09 42.17 13.52
CA MET A 603 9.93 43.35 13.30
C MET A 603 9.71 44.38 14.40
N PHE A 604 10.79 45.07 14.77
CA PHE A 604 10.74 46.14 15.76
C PHE A 604 10.61 47.50 15.08
N ASP A 605 9.80 48.36 15.69
CA ASP A 605 9.66 49.77 15.35
C ASP A 605 10.85 50.61 15.88
N GLU A 606 10.75 51.93 15.74
CA GLU A 606 11.76 52.89 16.22
C GLU A 606 11.94 52.87 17.75
N ASN A 607 11.05 52.23 18.52
CA ASN A 607 11.08 52.13 19.98
C ASN A 607 11.52 50.76 20.48
N ASP A 608 12.10 49.92 19.62
CA ASP A 608 12.47 48.53 19.90
C ASP A 608 11.26 47.68 20.36
N ARG A 609 10.07 47.94 19.82
CA ARG A 609 8.84 47.17 20.08
C ARG A 609 8.27 46.58 18.80
N ALA A 610 7.78 45.35 18.90
CA ALA A 610 6.96 44.75 17.86
C ALA A 610 5.48 45.06 18.12
N ARG A 611 4.73 45.33 17.05
CA ARG A 611 3.27 45.44 17.06
C ARG A 611 2.69 44.52 16.00
N TYR A 612 1.69 43.73 16.37
CA TYR A 612 1.06 42.79 15.45
C TYR A 612 -0.43 42.67 15.76
N THR A 613 -1.17 42.29 14.73
CA THR A 613 -2.62 42.07 14.78
C THR A 613 -2.90 40.60 14.51
N ILE A 614 -3.80 40.03 15.31
CA ILE A 614 -4.30 38.66 15.20
C ILE A 614 -5.75 38.76 14.74
N ASP A 615 -6.03 38.18 13.57
CA ASP A 615 -7.39 37.97 13.08
C ASP A 615 -7.73 36.49 13.20
N LEU A 616 -8.70 36.17 14.05
CA LEU A 616 -9.30 34.84 14.15
C LEU A 616 -10.63 34.84 13.40
N ASN A 617 -10.70 34.08 12.31
CA ASN A 617 -11.93 33.84 11.56
C ASN A 617 -12.46 32.43 11.85
N VAL A 618 -13.77 32.33 12.05
CA VAL A 618 -14.50 31.08 12.18
C VAL A 618 -15.50 31.02 11.05
N ASP A 619 -15.24 30.14 10.09
CA ASP A 619 -16.08 29.91 8.92
C ASP A 619 -16.91 28.63 9.09
N ARG A 620 -18.22 28.76 8.85
CA ARG A 620 -19.23 27.70 8.96
C ARG A 620 -20.06 27.61 7.69
N VAL A 621 -20.43 26.41 7.26
CA VAL A 621 -21.20 26.17 6.03
C VAL A 621 -22.50 25.46 6.38
N GLN A 622 -23.60 26.23 6.39
CA GLN A 622 -24.92 25.70 6.71
C GLN A 622 -25.67 25.29 5.43
N PRO A 623 -26.04 24.01 5.26
CA PRO A 623 -26.82 23.57 4.11
C PRO A 623 -28.24 24.12 4.20
N ARG A 624 -28.65 24.96 3.23
CA ARG A 624 -30.01 25.51 3.19
C ARG A 624 -31.04 24.45 2.78
N GLY A 625 -32.17 24.38 3.48
CA GLY A 625 -33.29 23.49 3.15
C GLY A 625 -34.16 23.94 1.97
N GLY A 626 -34.69 22.97 1.20
CA GLY A 626 -35.76 23.18 0.22
C GLY A 626 -35.37 23.91 -1.08
N VAL A 627 -36.35 24.59 -1.70
CA VAL A 627 -36.23 25.26 -3.03
C VAL A 627 -35.16 26.37 -3.03
N ALA A 628 -34.73 26.86 -1.86
CA ALA A 628 -33.69 27.89 -1.72
C ALA A 628 -32.28 27.41 -2.12
N ARG A 629 -31.93 26.14 -1.85
CA ARG A 629 -30.64 25.54 -2.26
C ARG A 629 -30.45 25.55 -3.77
N TRP A 630 -31.54 25.38 -4.52
CA TRP A 630 -31.56 25.39 -5.99
C TRP A 630 -31.35 26.78 -6.62
N VAL A 631 -31.48 27.87 -5.85
CA VAL A 631 -31.43 29.25 -6.39
C VAL A 631 -30.24 30.06 -5.85
N ARG A 632 -29.74 29.77 -4.63
CA ARG A 632 -28.69 30.58 -3.97
C ARG A 632 -27.51 29.81 -3.37
N GLY A 633 -27.51 28.48 -3.37
CA GLY A 633 -26.45 27.70 -2.71
C GLY A 633 -26.51 27.72 -1.17
N ASP A 634 -25.51 27.12 -0.54
CA ASP A 634 -25.38 27.00 0.92
C ASP A 634 -25.09 28.38 1.58
N GLU A 635 -25.28 28.50 2.89
CA GLU A 635 -25.07 29.73 3.65
C GLU A 635 -23.72 29.69 4.36
N GLU A 636 -22.81 30.60 4.00
CA GLU A 636 -21.53 30.78 4.69
C GLU A 636 -21.70 31.78 5.83
N LEU A 637 -21.44 31.35 7.06
CA LEU A 637 -21.45 32.18 8.26
C LEU A 637 -20.00 32.39 8.72
N GLN A 638 -19.55 33.65 8.73
CA GLN A 638 -18.20 34.03 9.14
C GLN A 638 -18.27 34.90 10.40
N THR A 639 -17.51 34.50 11.44
CA THR A 639 -17.30 35.30 12.66
C THR A 639 -15.84 35.68 12.78
N THR A 640 -15.53 36.97 12.93
CA THR A 640 -14.16 37.47 13.02
C THR A 640 -13.92 38.15 14.36
N THR A 641 -12.82 37.80 15.03
CA THR A 641 -12.30 38.50 16.21
C THR A 641 -10.90 39.03 15.90
N THR A 642 -10.69 40.33 16.08
CA THR A 642 -9.40 41.00 15.84
C THR A 642 -8.83 41.52 17.15
N THR A 643 -7.57 41.19 17.44
CA THR A 643 -6.83 41.68 18.61
C THR A 643 -5.49 42.26 18.19
N THR A 644 -5.11 43.44 18.71
CA THR A 644 -3.80 44.06 18.45
C THR A 644 -2.95 44.03 19.71
N ASN A 645 -1.74 43.50 19.58
CA ASN A 645 -0.80 43.26 20.68
C ASN A 645 0.52 44.02 20.46
N GLU A 646 1.25 44.28 21.56
CA GLU A 646 2.60 44.84 21.55
C GLU A 646 3.54 43.97 22.40
N THR A 647 4.76 43.74 21.91
CA THR A 647 5.77 42.94 22.63
C THR A 647 7.18 43.52 22.44
N THR A 648 8.10 43.13 23.33
CA THR A 648 9.54 43.45 23.24
C THR A 648 10.37 42.27 22.73
N GLN A 649 9.71 41.19 22.33
CA GLN A 649 10.35 39.97 21.85
C GLN A 649 10.05 39.78 20.36
N ARG A 650 11.01 39.22 19.62
CA ARG A 650 10.80 38.84 18.20
C ARG A 650 10.00 37.54 18.04
N ARG A 651 9.90 36.78 19.13
CA ARG A 651 9.14 35.53 19.26
C ARG A 651 8.16 35.70 20.41
N THR A 652 6.91 35.33 20.21
CA THR A 652 5.88 35.34 21.26
C THR A 652 4.95 34.16 21.07
N ASN A 653 4.10 33.89 22.06
CA ASN A 653 3.05 32.89 21.97
C ASN A 653 1.71 33.48 22.38
N GLU A 654 0.63 32.82 21.95
CA GLU A 654 -0.73 33.26 22.17
C GLU A 654 -1.62 32.08 22.53
N LEU A 655 -2.60 32.32 23.40
CA LEU A 655 -3.62 31.37 23.80
C LEU A 655 -4.99 32.05 23.79
N PHE A 656 -5.92 31.55 22.98
CA PHE A 656 -7.31 32.03 22.94
C PHE A 656 -8.25 30.91 23.34
N LEU A 657 -9.24 31.20 24.18
CA LEU A 657 -10.34 30.27 24.43
C LEU A 657 -11.34 30.33 23.28
N LEU A 658 -11.82 29.15 22.89
CA LEU A 658 -12.90 29.00 21.94
C LEU A 658 -14.22 28.89 22.72
N ASP A 659 -15.15 29.79 22.39
CA ASP A 659 -16.53 29.69 22.84
C ASP A 659 -17.27 28.75 21.90
N VAL A 660 -17.26 27.46 22.24
CA VAL A 660 -17.91 26.39 21.46
C VAL A 660 -19.44 26.46 21.63
N GLU A 661 -19.95 26.97 22.76
CA GLU A 661 -21.37 27.21 22.99
C GLU A 661 -21.93 28.22 21.97
N ALA A 662 -21.13 29.19 21.52
CA ALA A 662 -21.52 30.09 20.42
C ALA A 662 -21.79 29.36 19.08
N TRP A 663 -21.51 28.06 18.99
CA TRP A 663 -21.81 27.20 17.86
C TRP A 663 -23.11 26.38 18.03
N GLU A 664 -23.94 26.68 19.03
CA GLU A 664 -25.27 26.09 19.31
C GLU A 664 -26.25 26.04 18.12
N ASP A 665 -26.04 26.82 17.05
CA ASP A 665 -26.85 26.81 15.82
C ASP A 665 -26.27 25.92 14.70
N ALA A 666 -25.09 25.31 14.89
CA ALA A 666 -24.41 24.49 13.88
C ALA A 666 -25.14 23.15 13.65
N ALA A 667 -25.32 22.72 12.41
CA ALA A 667 -25.91 21.41 12.16
C ALA A 667 -25.06 20.29 12.80
N GLU A 668 -25.70 19.18 13.16
CA GLU A 668 -24.97 17.99 13.62
C GLU A 668 -23.98 17.54 12.54
N ASN A 669 -22.72 17.30 12.93
CA ASN A 669 -21.60 16.99 12.04
C ASN A 669 -21.25 18.13 11.06
N GLU A 670 -21.53 19.38 11.39
CA GLU A 670 -21.06 20.54 10.63
C GLU A 670 -19.56 20.76 10.82
N ASN A 671 -18.86 20.98 9.70
CA ASN A 671 -17.43 21.32 9.72
C ASN A 671 -17.24 22.81 9.95
N VAL A 672 -16.42 23.14 10.96
CA VAL A 672 -16.03 24.49 11.33
C VAL A 672 -14.56 24.68 10.98
N THR A 673 -14.23 25.72 10.21
CA THR A 673 -12.84 26.08 9.88
C THR A 673 -12.42 27.31 10.67
N LEU A 674 -11.34 27.16 11.44
CA LEU A 674 -10.69 28.22 12.20
C LEU A 674 -9.48 28.69 11.42
N THR A 675 -9.45 29.96 11.05
CA THR A 675 -8.34 30.61 10.35
C THR A 675 -7.72 31.65 11.27
N VAL A 676 -6.44 31.47 11.60
CA VAL A 676 -5.64 32.43 12.36
C VAL A 676 -4.70 33.14 11.40
N ARG A 677 -4.87 34.45 11.26
CA ARG A 677 -3.97 35.32 10.50
C ARG A 677 -3.24 36.27 11.42
N ILE A 678 -1.92 36.31 11.29
CA ILE A 678 -1.06 37.27 11.99
C ILE A 678 -0.55 38.29 10.98
N THR A 679 -0.66 39.57 11.31
CA THR A 679 -0.08 40.67 10.55
C THR A 679 0.91 41.43 11.42
N ASP A 680 2.17 41.51 11.00
CA ASP A 680 3.17 42.40 11.62
C ASP A 680 2.93 43.83 11.10
N GLU A 681 2.54 44.74 11.99
CA GLU A 681 2.17 46.12 11.66
C GLU A 681 3.38 46.98 11.24
N VAL A 682 4.60 46.54 11.55
CA VAL A 682 5.83 47.26 11.20
C VAL A 682 6.25 46.93 9.77
N SER A 683 6.26 45.64 9.41
CA SER A 683 6.63 45.19 8.06
C SER A 683 5.45 45.18 7.07
N GLY A 684 4.21 45.09 7.57
CA GLY A 684 3.00 44.86 6.79
C GLY A 684 2.86 43.42 6.26
N ALA A 685 3.79 42.52 6.63
CA ALA A 685 3.74 41.12 6.23
C ALA A 685 2.71 40.35 7.06
N SER A 686 2.09 39.33 6.47
CA SER A 686 1.15 38.47 7.17
C SER A 686 1.40 36.98 6.89
N VAL A 687 0.97 36.16 7.83
CA VAL A 687 1.02 34.70 7.76
C VAL A 687 -0.28 34.13 8.31
N GLU A 688 -0.72 32.99 7.77
CA GLU A 688 -2.02 32.38 8.08
C GLU A 688 -1.90 30.88 8.30
N ARG A 689 -2.74 30.35 9.19
CA ARG A 689 -2.90 28.91 9.46
C ARG A 689 -4.36 28.59 9.72
N ASP A 690 -4.75 27.41 9.23
CA ASP A 690 -6.12 26.92 9.33
C ASP A 690 -6.19 25.61 10.12
N LEU A 691 -7.33 25.40 10.79
CA LEU A 691 -7.67 24.19 11.52
C LEU A 691 -9.16 23.87 11.30
N THR A 692 -9.48 22.63 10.92
CA THR A 692 -10.87 22.18 10.79
C THR A 692 -11.28 21.28 11.95
N LEU A 693 -12.51 21.47 12.41
CA LEU A 693 -13.20 20.72 13.48
C LEU A 693 -14.58 20.25 12.98
N SER A 694 -15.14 19.21 13.58
CA SER A 694 -16.53 18.80 13.37
C SER A 694 -17.31 18.91 14.68
N VAL A 695 -18.47 19.56 14.66
CA VAL A 695 -19.31 19.72 15.86
C VAL A 695 -20.28 18.54 16.00
N VAL A 696 -20.25 17.87 17.15
CA VAL A 696 -21.11 16.73 17.47
C VAL A 696 -22.01 17.08 18.65
N ARG A 697 -23.26 16.61 18.63
CA ARG A 697 -24.24 16.82 19.69
C ARG A 697 -24.67 15.47 20.26
N ASP A 698 -24.95 15.45 21.56
CA ASP A 698 -25.52 14.26 22.17
C ASP A 698 -26.99 14.13 21.73
N GLU A 699 -27.40 12.93 21.26
CA GLU A 699 -28.81 12.62 21.03
C GLU A 699 -29.55 12.59 22.38
N GLU A 700 -30.55 13.46 22.57
CA GLU A 700 -31.43 13.48 23.76
C GLU A 700 -32.23 12.18 23.97
#